data_AF-A0A6G3TSI0-F1
#
_entry.id   AF-A0A6G3TSI0-F1
#
_cell.length_a   1.000
_cell.length_b   1.000
_cell.length_c   1.000
_cell.angle_alpha   90.00
_cell.angle_beta   90.00
_cell.angle_gamma   90.00
#
_symmetry.space_group_name_H-M   'P 1'
#
loop_
_entity.id
_entity.type
_entity.pdbx_description
1 polymer ?
#
loop_
_entity_poly.entity_id
_entity_poly.type
_entity_poly.pdbx_seq_one_letter_code
_entity_poly.pdbx_strand_id
1 'polypeptide(L)'
;MHRARPVGHTGFIRFAALAVALAAGSALMTASPAAAVTGPATADSDTTHAYTAQLVIGDHDRGCSGVLVDTEWLLTAASCFADNPAESLAVPPGKPALATTATIGRADLTGTGGAVRKVVELVPRTDRDVVLARLNRPVTNVTPLALATTAPTAGEELTLAGYGRSASEWAPLNLHTGVFSVDAPDATTATVTGKDGAAACMGDTGGPLVRTADGTRRLAALSSRSYQGGCFGIDAAETRTGGIVARVDDLGSWVASKTGANRITDFNCDGVEDVAVADPMADVDTHAKAGLVRVVYGGGKGTAEITQDLDWVPGGSEGNDQFGTALAVVDYDEDGCSDLVVGTPRENLGEAVDAGMVDVLHGGRGGLGTSATKATHFEQGAGNGTIGASASETGDLMGQALAAGTTAAGEPFLAIGVPGESLGTVAKAGQVYYVRGGTNAGIHQDRLDVPGAVEANDGFGAVLAADANHLVIGAPEEAIGADAAAGNLAVFSHTLNSEKRPTPLFGLDQDLDTVSGGAEAGDRFGAALALAPYRPSGAARADESILAVGSPGEALSINGANKAETGNVLTFRITAAGAYTQMNNYYSGTNEDDVSGASEAGDHFGSTLTAVNTAPRAVSTTATMKLAVGIPDEALGSAASAGAVHVFSLLGSPGANDKWIESGDGDGIPGTPGANQRLGSSLHFTGTHLYVGMPYGPTSTGALYALPMSNVTLGETNTAVTAYQPGQGGLPASGTTFGFAAR
;
A
#
# COMPACT_ATOMS: atom_id res chain seq x y z
N MET A 1 -23.95 -17.59 -96.28
CA MET A 1 -25.38 -17.86 -96.56
C MET A 1 -25.71 -19.20 -95.95
N HIS A 2 -26.73 -19.38 -95.10
CA HIS A 2 -27.46 -20.66 -94.89
C HIS A 2 -28.32 -20.62 -93.62
N ARG A 3 -29.65 -20.88 -93.74
CA ARG A 3 -30.37 -22.15 -93.44
C ARG A 3 -30.32 -22.51 -91.94
N ALA A 4 -31.34 -23.08 -91.29
CA ALA A 4 -32.73 -23.38 -91.59
C ALA A 4 -33.36 -23.98 -90.30
N ARG A 5 -34.58 -23.55 -89.98
CA ARG A 5 -35.72 -24.35 -89.50
C ARG A 5 -35.70 -25.10 -88.13
N PRO A 6 -36.90 -25.32 -87.56
CA PRO A 6 -37.18 -25.48 -86.12
C PRO A 6 -37.81 -26.85 -85.79
N VAL A 7 -38.48 -26.96 -84.62
CA VAL A 7 -39.51 -27.94 -84.13
C VAL A 7 -39.13 -28.35 -82.70
N GLY A 8 -39.97 -28.38 -81.66
CA GLY A 8 -41.42 -28.20 -81.51
C GLY A 8 -41.96 -29.17 -80.44
N HIS A 9 -42.73 -28.62 -79.48
CA HIS A 9 -43.92 -29.22 -78.83
C HIS A 9 -43.79 -30.47 -77.92
N THR A 10 -43.99 -30.35 -76.59
CA THR A 10 -45.24 -30.33 -75.76
C THR A 10 -45.93 -31.67 -75.53
N GLY A 11 -46.41 -31.89 -74.29
CA GLY A 11 -47.56 -32.76 -73.96
C GLY A 11 -47.27 -33.73 -72.79
N PHE A 12 -47.61 -33.37 -71.55
CA PHE A 12 -48.85 -33.73 -70.81
C PHE A 12 -49.13 -35.24 -70.68
N ILE A 13 -49.36 -35.72 -69.44
CA ILE A 13 -50.56 -36.46 -68.97
C ILE A 13 -50.40 -36.84 -67.49
N ARG A 14 -51.48 -36.66 -66.72
CA ARG A 14 -51.69 -37.07 -65.32
C ARG A 14 -52.14 -38.53 -65.25
N PHE A 15 -51.78 -39.27 -64.20
CA PHE A 15 -52.64 -40.32 -63.60
C PHE A 15 -52.31 -40.53 -62.12
N ALA A 16 -53.34 -40.91 -61.37
CA ALA A 16 -53.41 -41.05 -59.92
C ALA A 16 -53.20 -42.50 -59.45
N ALA A 17 -53.05 -42.64 -58.12
CA ALA A 17 -53.57 -43.71 -57.26
C ALA A 17 -52.55 -44.64 -56.54
N LEU A 18 -52.57 -44.51 -55.20
CA LEU A 18 -52.77 -45.54 -54.15
C LEU A 18 -51.70 -46.63 -53.89
N ALA A 19 -51.19 -46.64 -52.64
CA ALA A 19 -51.23 -47.74 -51.65
C ALA A 19 -49.91 -48.04 -50.89
N VAL A 20 -49.94 -47.72 -49.58
CA VAL A 20 -49.50 -48.48 -48.38
C VAL A 20 -48.35 -49.50 -48.49
N ALA A 21 -47.26 -49.31 -47.72
CA ALA A 21 -46.84 -50.19 -46.59
C ALA A 21 -45.42 -49.88 -46.06
N LEU A 22 -45.26 -50.11 -44.76
CA LEU A 22 -44.13 -49.94 -43.84
C LEU A 22 -42.74 -50.43 -44.32
N ALA A 23 -41.66 -49.73 -43.91
CA ALA A 23 -40.59 -50.30 -43.07
C ALA A 23 -39.53 -49.24 -42.66
N ALA A 24 -39.32 -49.16 -41.35
CA ALA A 24 -38.10 -48.87 -40.59
C ALA A 24 -36.94 -48.07 -41.23
N GLY A 25 -36.47 -47.08 -40.45
CA GLY A 25 -35.04 -46.95 -40.19
C GLY A 25 -34.34 -45.79 -40.89
N SER A 26 -34.45 -44.60 -40.31
CA SER A 26 -33.35 -43.65 -40.26
C SER A 26 -33.51 -42.86 -38.98
N ALA A 27 -32.90 -43.34 -37.89
CA ALA A 27 -32.55 -42.45 -36.81
C ALA A 27 -31.57 -41.43 -37.41
N LEU A 28 -32.09 -40.29 -37.85
CA LEU A 28 -31.29 -39.10 -38.06
C LEU A 28 -30.74 -38.73 -36.68
N MET A 29 -29.56 -39.25 -36.36
CA MET A 29 -28.71 -38.61 -35.38
C MET A 29 -28.33 -37.27 -35.97
N THR A 30 -29.16 -36.25 -35.72
CA THR A 30 -28.69 -34.88 -35.74
C THR A 30 -27.68 -34.81 -34.61
N ALA A 31 -26.41 -35.01 -34.94
CA ALA A 31 -25.34 -34.58 -34.06
C ALA A 31 -25.57 -33.08 -33.84
N SER A 32 -25.91 -32.70 -32.61
CA SER A 32 -25.86 -31.31 -32.20
C SER A 32 -24.45 -30.80 -32.52
N PRO A 33 -24.29 -29.59 -33.09
CA PRO A 33 -22.96 -29.04 -33.28
C PRO A 33 -22.26 -28.98 -31.92
N ALA A 34 -21.04 -29.52 -31.87
CA ALA A 34 -20.18 -29.48 -30.70
C ALA A 34 -19.88 -28.02 -30.33
N ALA A 35 -20.10 -27.65 -29.08
CA ALA A 35 -19.95 -26.29 -28.58
C ALA A 35 -18.65 -26.21 -27.78
N ALA A 36 -17.64 -25.47 -28.26
CA ALA A 36 -16.38 -25.07 -27.58
C ALA A 36 -16.65 -24.34 -26.24
N VAL A 37 -15.72 -23.59 -25.62
CA VAL A 37 -16.05 -22.70 -24.45
C VAL A 37 -16.90 -21.56 -25.03
N THR A 38 -18.11 -22.00 -25.30
CA THR A 38 -19.31 -21.51 -25.95
C THR A 38 -20.46 -22.25 -25.28
N GLY A 39 -20.34 -22.52 -23.98
CA GLY A 39 -21.54 -22.59 -23.16
C GLY A 39 -22.32 -21.27 -23.34
N PRO A 40 -23.61 -21.24 -22.99
CA PRO A 40 -24.39 -20.02 -23.12
C PRO A 40 -23.65 -18.86 -22.47
N ALA A 41 -23.70 -17.69 -23.11
CA ALA A 41 -23.27 -16.46 -22.48
C ALA A 41 -23.91 -16.38 -21.09
N THR A 42 -23.10 -16.07 -20.09
CA THR A 42 -23.59 -15.88 -18.73
C THR A 42 -24.59 -14.72 -18.77
N ALA A 43 -25.80 -14.94 -18.26
CA ALA A 43 -26.79 -13.86 -18.24
C ALA A 43 -26.27 -12.68 -17.42
N ASP A 44 -26.57 -11.45 -17.83
CA ASP A 44 -26.02 -10.24 -17.18
C ASP A 44 -26.28 -10.17 -15.68
N SER A 45 -27.39 -10.76 -15.22
CA SER A 45 -27.77 -10.85 -13.80
C SER A 45 -27.07 -11.97 -13.01
N ASP A 46 -26.39 -12.90 -13.68
CA ASP A 46 -25.75 -14.05 -13.06
C ASP A 46 -24.37 -13.68 -12.49
N THR A 47 -24.30 -13.65 -11.17
CA THR A 47 -23.09 -13.33 -10.40
C THR A 47 -22.31 -14.57 -9.98
N THR A 48 -22.66 -15.76 -10.49
CA THR A 48 -22.04 -17.04 -10.12
C THR A 48 -20.53 -17.08 -10.38
N HIS A 49 -20.07 -16.32 -11.37
CA HIS A 49 -18.66 -16.27 -11.78
C HIS A 49 -18.06 -14.87 -11.63
N ALA A 50 -18.64 -14.01 -10.79
CA ALA A 50 -18.21 -12.61 -10.63
C ALA A 50 -16.74 -12.45 -10.17
N TYR A 51 -16.12 -13.48 -9.58
CA TYR A 51 -14.68 -13.46 -9.29
C TYR A 51 -13.80 -13.48 -10.55
N THR A 52 -14.34 -13.79 -11.73
CA THR A 52 -13.59 -13.84 -12.99
C THR A 52 -13.26 -12.44 -13.47
N ALA A 53 -12.07 -12.28 -14.02
CA ALA A 53 -11.55 -11.02 -14.54
C ALA A 53 -11.20 -11.15 -16.03
N GLN A 54 -11.51 -10.13 -16.82
CA GLN A 54 -10.88 -9.91 -18.11
C GLN A 54 -9.60 -9.10 -17.89
N LEU A 55 -8.52 -9.52 -18.53
CA LEU A 55 -7.26 -8.78 -18.60
C LEU A 55 -7.03 -8.28 -20.02
N VAL A 56 -6.86 -6.97 -20.16
CA VAL A 56 -6.40 -6.32 -21.40
C VAL A 56 -4.99 -5.83 -21.16
N ILE A 57 -4.03 -6.40 -21.88
CA ILE A 57 -2.59 -6.15 -21.69
C ILE A 57 -2.06 -5.40 -22.92
N GLY A 58 -1.34 -4.31 -22.67
CA GLY A 58 -0.92 -3.37 -23.70
C GLY A 58 -2.10 -2.57 -24.25
N ASP A 59 -1.90 -1.92 -25.41
CA ASP A 59 -3.00 -1.30 -26.16
C ASP A 59 -3.75 -2.38 -26.95
N HIS A 60 -4.39 -3.29 -26.22
CA HIS A 60 -5.10 -4.46 -26.75
C HIS A 60 -4.19 -5.48 -27.47
N ASP A 61 -2.89 -5.49 -27.15
CA ASP A 61 -1.91 -6.45 -27.69
C ASP A 61 -2.27 -7.89 -27.32
N ARG A 62 -2.82 -8.09 -26.11
CA ARG A 62 -3.25 -9.41 -25.63
C ARG A 62 -4.47 -9.31 -24.73
N GLY A 63 -5.41 -10.24 -24.94
CA GLY A 63 -6.51 -10.53 -24.02
C GLY A 63 -6.20 -11.79 -23.21
N CYS A 64 -6.50 -11.76 -21.92
CA CYS A 64 -6.41 -12.89 -21.00
C CYS A 64 -7.59 -12.90 -20.03
N SER A 65 -7.71 -13.99 -19.28
CA SER A 65 -8.67 -14.11 -18.17
C SER A 65 -7.92 -14.26 -16.85
N GLY A 66 -8.60 -14.07 -15.74
CA GLY A 66 -8.03 -14.18 -14.40
C GLY A 66 -9.10 -14.39 -13.34
N VAL A 67 -8.69 -14.48 -12.08
CA VAL A 67 -9.61 -14.68 -10.95
C VAL A 67 -9.19 -13.88 -9.73
N LEU A 68 -10.12 -13.16 -9.12
CA LEU A 68 -9.94 -12.46 -7.86
C LEU A 68 -9.81 -13.48 -6.72
N VAL A 69 -8.63 -13.53 -6.10
CA VAL A 69 -8.32 -14.44 -4.97
C VAL A 69 -8.16 -13.70 -3.65
N ASP A 70 -7.99 -12.38 -3.71
CA ASP A 70 -8.06 -11.44 -2.61
C ASP A 70 -8.55 -10.08 -3.15
N THR A 71 -9.07 -9.20 -2.30
CA THR A 71 -9.60 -7.89 -2.71
C THR A 71 -8.66 -7.05 -3.58
N GLU A 72 -7.33 -7.23 -3.47
CA GLU A 72 -6.35 -6.51 -4.29
C GLU A 72 -5.55 -7.41 -5.23
N TRP A 73 -5.86 -8.70 -5.31
CA TRP A 73 -5.02 -9.65 -6.04
C TRP A 73 -5.83 -10.58 -6.93
N LEU A 74 -5.42 -10.61 -8.19
CA LEU A 74 -5.82 -11.62 -9.16
C LEU A 74 -4.78 -12.74 -9.18
N LEU A 75 -5.24 -13.96 -9.45
CA LEU A 75 -4.42 -15.05 -9.92
C LEU A 75 -4.71 -15.26 -11.42
N THR A 76 -3.67 -15.40 -12.22
CA THR A 76 -3.77 -15.62 -13.67
C THR A 76 -2.51 -16.37 -14.17
N ALA A 77 -2.40 -16.60 -15.48
CA ALA A 77 -1.27 -17.28 -16.08
C ALA A 77 -0.09 -16.32 -16.32
N ALA A 78 1.13 -16.77 -16.03
CA ALA A 78 2.35 -16.00 -16.29
C ALA A 78 2.55 -15.76 -17.81
N SER A 79 2.12 -16.71 -18.63
CA SER A 79 2.08 -16.61 -20.10
C SER A 79 1.33 -15.38 -20.62
N CYS A 80 0.41 -14.80 -19.84
CA CYS A 80 -0.25 -13.55 -20.20
C CYS A 80 0.72 -12.36 -20.25
N PHE A 81 1.75 -12.35 -19.41
CA PHE A 81 2.72 -11.25 -19.28
C PHE A 81 4.10 -11.56 -19.86
N ALA A 82 4.36 -12.81 -20.25
CA ALA A 82 5.59 -13.18 -20.92
C ALA A 82 5.66 -12.56 -22.34
N ASP A 83 6.85 -12.08 -22.73
CA ASP A 83 7.08 -11.48 -24.05
C ASP A 83 6.70 -12.45 -25.18
N ASN A 84 7.23 -13.68 -25.10
CA ASN A 84 6.91 -14.77 -26.01
C ASN A 84 6.60 -16.07 -25.24
N PRO A 85 5.34 -16.32 -24.87
CA PRO A 85 4.97 -17.49 -24.06
C PRO A 85 5.16 -18.84 -24.78
N ALA A 86 5.39 -18.84 -26.10
CA ALA A 86 5.75 -20.05 -26.83
C ALA A 86 7.21 -20.47 -26.60
N GLU A 87 8.08 -19.53 -26.22
CA GLU A 87 9.51 -19.76 -25.96
C GLU A 87 9.83 -19.80 -24.47
N SER A 88 9.25 -18.89 -23.68
CA SER A 88 9.53 -18.77 -22.25
C SER A 88 8.33 -18.23 -21.48
N LEU A 89 8.12 -18.75 -20.26
CA LEU A 89 7.12 -18.25 -19.32
C LEU A 89 7.73 -17.29 -18.28
N ALA A 90 9.00 -16.92 -18.43
CA ALA A 90 9.65 -16.01 -17.51
C ALA A 90 9.02 -14.62 -17.57
N VAL A 91 8.67 -14.11 -16.39
CA VAL A 91 8.14 -12.76 -16.19
C VAL A 91 8.95 -12.12 -15.06
N PRO A 92 9.46 -10.89 -15.21
CA PRO A 92 10.08 -10.18 -14.10
C PRO A 92 9.07 -9.86 -12.99
N PRO A 93 9.44 -9.99 -11.71
CA PRO A 93 8.61 -9.47 -10.62
C PRO A 93 8.55 -7.93 -10.67
N GLY A 94 7.55 -7.37 -9.98
CA GLY A 94 7.33 -5.92 -9.93
C GLY A 94 6.34 -5.44 -11.00
N LYS A 95 6.45 -4.18 -11.42
CA LYS A 95 5.50 -3.55 -12.36
C LYS A 95 5.36 -4.35 -13.67
N PRO A 96 4.16 -4.51 -14.25
CA PRO A 96 3.97 -5.10 -15.58
C PRO A 96 4.65 -4.30 -16.70
N ALA A 97 5.30 -4.99 -17.65
CA ALA A 97 6.00 -4.34 -18.78
C ALA A 97 5.06 -3.49 -19.65
N LEU A 98 3.84 -3.98 -19.83
CA LEU A 98 2.77 -3.32 -20.57
C LEU A 98 1.66 -2.90 -19.62
N ALA A 99 1.09 -1.72 -19.86
CA ALA A 99 -0.09 -1.26 -19.13
C ALA A 99 -1.20 -2.32 -19.22
N THR A 100 -1.79 -2.68 -18.08
CA THR A 100 -2.75 -3.77 -18.00
C THR A 100 -3.99 -3.32 -17.25
N THR A 101 -5.15 -3.49 -17.89
CA THR A 101 -6.46 -3.23 -17.29
C THR A 101 -7.14 -4.54 -16.94
N ALA A 102 -7.66 -4.64 -15.72
CA ALA A 102 -8.48 -5.73 -15.26
C ALA A 102 -9.93 -5.27 -15.08
N THR A 103 -10.87 -5.98 -15.70
CA THR A 103 -12.31 -5.80 -15.49
C THR A 103 -12.84 -7.02 -14.75
N ILE A 104 -13.31 -6.83 -13.52
CA ILE A 104 -13.71 -7.90 -12.59
C ILE A 104 -15.21 -7.79 -12.30
N GLY A 105 -15.91 -8.91 -12.16
CA GLY A 105 -17.30 -8.90 -11.67
C GLY A 105 -18.37 -8.60 -12.69
N ARG A 106 -18.11 -8.86 -13.98
CA ARG A 106 -19.04 -8.56 -15.08
C ARG A 106 -19.35 -9.78 -15.94
N ALA A 107 -20.60 -10.22 -15.96
CA ALA A 107 -21.05 -11.19 -16.97
C ALA A 107 -21.09 -10.54 -18.37
N ASP A 108 -21.50 -9.28 -18.46
CA ASP A 108 -21.39 -8.43 -19.66
C ASP A 108 -20.45 -7.24 -19.36
N LEU A 109 -19.37 -7.14 -20.14
CA LEU A 109 -18.35 -6.10 -20.00
C LEU A 109 -18.86 -4.67 -20.24
N THR A 110 -20.00 -4.51 -20.93
CA THR A 110 -20.63 -3.20 -21.12
C THR A 110 -21.33 -2.68 -19.86
N GLY A 111 -21.63 -3.56 -18.91
CA GLY A 111 -22.23 -3.22 -17.63
C GLY A 111 -21.28 -2.46 -16.70
N THR A 112 -21.81 -1.97 -15.58
CA THR A 112 -21.04 -1.22 -14.56
C THR A 112 -20.78 -2.02 -13.28
N GLY A 113 -21.17 -3.29 -13.26
CA GLY A 113 -20.95 -4.20 -12.12
C GLY A 113 -19.46 -4.40 -11.82
N GLY A 114 -19.17 -4.85 -10.59
CA GLY A 114 -17.81 -5.13 -10.14
C GLY A 114 -16.89 -3.91 -10.19
N ALA A 115 -15.71 -4.06 -10.78
CA ALA A 115 -14.67 -3.02 -10.79
C ALA A 115 -13.78 -3.09 -12.04
N VAL A 116 -13.26 -1.92 -12.45
CA VAL A 116 -12.15 -1.80 -13.39
C VAL A 116 -10.93 -1.29 -12.63
N ARG A 117 -9.78 -1.94 -12.81
CA ARG A 117 -8.54 -1.66 -12.10
C ARG A 117 -7.35 -1.76 -13.03
N LYS A 118 -6.25 -1.11 -12.68
CA LYS A 118 -4.94 -1.36 -13.31
C LYS A 118 -4.27 -2.51 -12.57
N VAL A 119 -3.55 -3.36 -13.29
CA VAL A 119 -2.56 -4.27 -12.69
C VAL A 119 -1.25 -3.51 -12.57
N VAL A 120 -0.69 -3.50 -11.36
CA VAL A 120 0.44 -2.63 -10.99
C VAL A 120 1.64 -3.38 -10.44
N GLU A 121 1.49 -4.66 -10.07
CA GLU A 121 2.58 -5.51 -9.61
C GLU A 121 2.32 -6.96 -10.03
N LEU A 122 3.38 -7.66 -10.42
CA LEU A 122 3.40 -9.08 -10.74
C LEU A 122 4.32 -9.82 -9.77
N VAL A 123 3.82 -10.92 -9.22
CA VAL A 123 4.60 -11.87 -8.43
C VAL A 123 4.50 -13.24 -9.12
N PRO A 124 5.45 -13.59 -10.00
CA PRO A 124 5.38 -14.81 -10.80
C PRO A 124 5.87 -16.03 -10.03
N ARG A 125 5.29 -17.20 -10.35
CA ARG A 125 5.88 -18.50 -10.01
C ARG A 125 6.92 -18.89 -11.04
N THR A 126 7.94 -19.61 -10.61
CA THR A 126 9.00 -20.13 -11.50
C THR A 126 8.81 -21.59 -11.89
N ASP A 127 7.93 -22.31 -11.19
CA ASP A 127 7.71 -23.74 -11.33
C ASP A 127 6.46 -24.11 -12.16
N ARG A 128 5.60 -23.14 -12.47
CA ARG A 128 4.36 -23.32 -13.24
C ARG A 128 3.84 -22.01 -13.80
N ASP A 129 2.93 -22.09 -14.77
CA ASP A 129 2.32 -20.97 -15.47
C ASP A 129 1.30 -20.21 -14.60
N VAL A 130 1.78 -19.55 -13.54
CA VAL A 130 0.96 -18.82 -12.57
C VAL A 130 1.66 -17.53 -12.16
N VAL A 131 0.90 -16.45 -12.07
CA VAL A 131 1.33 -15.16 -11.55
C VAL A 131 0.22 -14.57 -10.67
N LEU A 132 0.62 -13.98 -9.55
CA LEU A 132 -0.23 -13.07 -8.80
C LEU A 132 -0.10 -11.67 -9.40
N ALA A 133 -1.23 -11.05 -9.68
CA ALA A 133 -1.32 -9.73 -10.29
C ALA A 133 -2.05 -8.79 -9.33
N ARG A 134 -1.35 -7.82 -8.78
CA ARG A 134 -1.91 -6.83 -7.86
C ARG A 134 -2.68 -5.74 -8.60
N LEU A 135 -3.80 -5.34 -8.03
CA LEU A 135 -4.62 -4.22 -8.47
C LEU A 135 -4.20 -2.92 -7.78
N ASN A 136 -4.31 -1.79 -8.48
CA ASN A 136 -4.01 -0.46 -7.92
C ASN A 136 -4.92 -0.07 -6.74
N ARG A 137 -6.12 -0.64 -6.67
CA ARG A 137 -7.09 -0.44 -5.58
C ARG A 137 -7.88 -1.70 -5.27
N PRO A 138 -8.39 -1.88 -4.04
CA PRO A 138 -9.21 -3.02 -3.69
C PRO A 138 -10.53 -3.06 -4.46
N VAL A 139 -11.00 -4.28 -4.68
CA VAL A 139 -12.33 -4.64 -5.20
C VAL A 139 -13.14 -5.16 -4.01
N THR A 140 -14.06 -4.34 -3.51
CA THR A 140 -14.82 -4.62 -2.27
C THR A 140 -16.24 -5.12 -2.52
N ASN A 141 -16.72 -5.03 -3.75
CA ASN A 141 -18.07 -5.43 -4.17
C ASN A 141 -18.12 -6.79 -4.89
N VAL A 142 -17.00 -7.52 -4.96
CA VAL A 142 -16.90 -8.87 -5.52
C VAL A 142 -16.24 -9.76 -4.48
N THR A 143 -16.85 -10.90 -4.16
CA THR A 143 -16.26 -11.87 -3.24
C THR A 143 -15.12 -12.62 -3.91
N PRO A 144 -13.88 -12.58 -3.38
CA PRO A 144 -12.77 -13.37 -3.91
C PRO A 144 -13.03 -14.88 -3.81
N LEU A 145 -12.50 -15.65 -4.76
CA LEU A 145 -12.62 -17.10 -4.79
C LEU A 145 -11.48 -17.76 -4.01
N ALA A 146 -11.84 -18.53 -2.99
CA ALA A 146 -10.85 -19.28 -2.22
C ALA A 146 -10.24 -20.42 -3.04
N LEU A 147 -8.93 -20.64 -2.87
CA LEU A 147 -8.22 -21.76 -3.47
C LEU A 147 -8.73 -23.10 -2.91
N ALA A 148 -8.73 -24.12 -3.77
CA ALA A 148 -8.82 -25.51 -3.35
C ALA A 148 -7.54 -25.89 -2.59
N THR A 149 -7.64 -26.90 -1.73
CA THR A 149 -6.51 -27.43 -0.94
C THR A 149 -6.13 -28.85 -1.35
N THR A 150 -6.81 -29.38 -2.38
CA THR A 150 -6.54 -30.71 -2.92
C THR A 150 -6.48 -30.66 -4.43
N ALA A 151 -5.56 -31.43 -4.99
CA ALA A 151 -5.39 -31.59 -6.42
C ALA A 151 -6.71 -31.93 -7.14
N PRO A 152 -6.90 -31.46 -8.38
CA PRO A 152 -7.90 -32.03 -9.28
C PRO A 152 -7.65 -33.53 -9.49
N THR A 153 -8.69 -34.35 -9.46
CA THR A 153 -8.57 -35.81 -9.64
C THR A 153 -9.10 -36.26 -11.00
N ALA A 154 -8.55 -37.33 -11.56
CA ALA A 154 -9.01 -37.86 -12.84
C ALA A 154 -10.52 -38.18 -12.82
N GLY A 155 -11.23 -37.76 -13.85
CA GLY A 155 -12.69 -37.88 -13.99
C GLY A 155 -13.49 -36.77 -13.30
N GLU A 156 -12.85 -35.89 -12.53
CA GLU A 156 -13.51 -34.75 -11.91
C GLU A 156 -13.95 -33.71 -12.96
N GLU A 157 -15.11 -33.11 -12.75
CA GLU A 157 -15.61 -32.02 -13.57
C GLU A 157 -15.27 -30.65 -12.95
N LEU A 158 -14.65 -29.79 -13.75
CA LEU A 158 -14.34 -28.41 -13.41
C LEU A 158 -15.06 -27.48 -14.37
N THR A 159 -15.58 -26.36 -13.88
CA THR A 159 -16.18 -25.33 -14.73
C THR A 159 -15.17 -24.22 -14.98
N LEU A 160 -14.78 -24.02 -16.24
CA LEU A 160 -14.03 -22.86 -16.68
C LEU A 160 -14.99 -21.67 -16.86
N ALA A 161 -14.56 -20.49 -16.46
CA ALA A 161 -15.16 -19.21 -16.86
C ALA A 161 -14.08 -18.31 -17.48
N GLY A 162 -14.38 -17.62 -18.58
CA GLY A 162 -13.39 -16.78 -19.28
C GLY A 162 -14.00 -15.84 -20.32
N TYR A 163 -13.15 -14.90 -20.78
CA TYR A 163 -13.48 -13.89 -21.80
C TYR A 163 -12.71 -14.12 -23.11
N GLY A 164 -12.22 -15.35 -23.32
CA GLY A 164 -11.60 -15.74 -24.58
C GLY A 164 -12.58 -15.74 -25.75
N ARG A 165 -12.06 -16.00 -26.95
CA ARG A 165 -12.88 -16.16 -28.15
C ARG A 165 -13.99 -17.18 -27.92
N SER A 166 -15.13 -16.98 -28.58
CA SER A 166 -16.14 -18.03 -28.69
C SER A 166 -15.94 -18.80 -30.00
N ALA A 167 -16.87 -19.67 -30.38
CA ALA A 167 -16.89 -20.34 -31.68
C ALA A 167 -17.26 -19.38 -32.82
N SER A 168 -17.97 -18.29 -32.50
CA SER A 168 -18.53 -17.35 -33.47
C SER A 168 -17.98 -15.93 -33.36
N GLU A 169 -17.30 -15.58 -32.26
CA GLU A 169 -16.86 -14.21 -31.97
C GLU A 169 -15.38 -14.16 -31.60
N TRP A 170 -14.67 -13.18 -32.18
CA TRP A 170 -13.25 -12.94 -31.92
C TRP A 170 -12.96 -12.28 -30.57
N ALA A 171 -13.88 -11.47 -30.05
CA ALA A 171 -13.73 -10.77 -28.78
C ALA A 171 -15.13 -10.58 -28.17
N PRO A 172 -15.70 -11.63 -27.56
CA PRO A 172 -17.02 -11.54 -26.96
C PRO A 172 -17.01 -10.53 -25.80
N LEU A 173 -18.12 -9.79 -25.67
CA LEU A 173 -18.33 -8.89 -24.52
C LEU A 173 -18.85 -9.63 -23.29
N ASN A 174 -19.31 -10.87 -23.47
CA ASN A 174 -19.89 -11.68 -22.42
C ASN A 174 -18.92 -12.73 -21.90
N LEU A 175 -19.03 -13.02 -20.61
CA LEU A 175 -18.37 -14.13 -19.94
C LEU A 175 -18.98 -15.46 -20.41
N HIS A 176 -18.13 -16.38 -20.82
CA HIS A 176 -18.53 -17.72 -21.23
C HIS A 176 -18.05 -18.76 -20.21
N THR A 177 -18.80 -19.85 -20.11
CA THR A 177 -18.45 -20.99 -19.25
C THR A 177 -18.42 -22.30 -20.03
N GLY A 178 -17.63 -23.26 -19.54
CA GLY A 178 -17.60 -24.63 -20.10
C GLY A 178 -17.13 -25.64 -19.08
N VAL A 179 -17.66 -26.87 -19.17
CA VAL A 179 -17.28 -27.97 -18.26
C VAL A 179 -16.13 -28.76 -18.85
N PHE A 180 -15.13 -29.05 -18.03
CA PHE A 180 -13.96 -29.84 -18.37
C PHE A 180 -13.83 -31.05 -17.46
N SER A 181 -13.61 -32.22 -18.04
CA SER A 181 -13.18 -33.41 -17.30
C SER A 181 -11.67 -33.35 -17.11
N VAL A 182 -11.19 -33.60 -15.89
CA VAL A 182 -9.77 -33.82 -15.63
C VAL A 182 -9.40 -35.20 -16.17
N ASP A 183 -8.40 -35.27 -17.04
CA ASP A 183 -7.93 -36.53 -17.61
C ASP A 183 -6.89 -37.16 -16.68
N ALA A 184 -5.86 -36.39 -16.31
CA ALA A 184 -4.79 -36.82 -15.42
C ALA A 184 -4.12 -35.61 -14.75
N PRO A 185 -3.92 -35.63 -13.42
CA PRO A 185 -3.06 -34.66 -12.74
C PRO A 185 -1.58 -35.02 -12.91
N ASP A 186 -0.74 -33.99 -12.97
CA ASP A 186 0.72 -34.04 -12.82
C ASP A 186 1.14 -33.16 -11.63
N ALA A 187 2.43 -33.03 -11.31
CA ALA A 187 2.94 -32.34 -10.13
C ALA A 187 2.41 -30.90 -9.99
N THR A 188 2.48 -30.10 -11.05
CA THR A 188 2.06 -28.68 -11.04
C THR A 188 0.96 -28.35 -12.05
N THR A 189 0.53 -29.33 -12.85
CA THR A 189 -0.46 -29.16 -13.91
C THR A 189 -1.47 -30.31 -13.91
N ALA A 190 -2.51 -30.20 -14.73
CA ALA A 190 -3.36 -31.32 -15.09
C ALA A 190 -3.74 -31.21 -16.56
N THR A 191 -3.93 -32.35 -17.23
CA THR A 191 -4.57 -32.38 -18.55
C THR A 191 -6.08 -32.45 -18.37
N VAL A 192 -6.80 -31.72 -19.22
CA VAL A 192 -8.26 -31.65 -19.20
C VAL A 192 -8.82 -31.82 -20.60
N THR A 193 -10.02 -32.36 -20.71
CA THR A 193 -10.80 -32.46 -21.95
C THR A 193 -12.18 -31.89 -21.72
N GLY A 194 -12.60 -30.93 -22.55
CA GLY A 194 -13.90 -30.32 -22.37
C GLY A 194 -15.07 -31.19 -22.82
N LYS A 195 -16.18 -31.07 -22.09
CA LYS A 195 -17.43 -31.82 -22.29
C LYS A 195 -18.38 -31.05 -23.19
N ASP A 196 -19.23 -31.80 -23.90
CA ASP A 196 -20.26 -31.23 -24.80
C ASP A 196 -19.69 -30.30 -25.88
N GLY A 197 -18.43 -30.55 -26.24
CA GLY A 197 -17.64 -29.79 -27.19
C GLY A 197 -16.73 -28.74 -26.56
N ALA A 198 -16.81 -28.48 -25.24
CA ALA A 198 -16.21 -27.31 -24.62
C ALA A 198 -14.71 -27.23 -24.87
N ALA A 199 -14.16 -26.08 -25.25
CA ALA A 199 -12.74 -25.89 -25.54
C ALA A 199 -12.30 -24.49 -25.13
N ALA A 200 -11.24 -24.37 -24.32
CA ALA A 200 -10.71 -23.08 -23.93
C ALA A 200 -10.08 -22.39 -25.14
N CYS A 201 -10.41 -21.13 -25.37
CA CYS A 201 -9.99 -20.39 -26.55
C CYS A 201 -8.93 -19.33 -26.21
N MET A 202 -8.33 -18.72 -27.24
CA MET A 202 -7.39 -17.61 -27.06
C MET A 202 -8.09 -16.50 -26.26
N GLY A 203 -7.46 -16.07 -25.16
CA GLY A 203 -8.03 -15.13 -24.19
C GLY A 203 -8.64 -15.79 -22.93
N ASP A 204 -8.87 -17.10 -22.93
CA ASP A 204 -9.25 -17.85 -21.71
C ASP A 204 -8.04 -18.21 -20.84
N THR A 205 -6.82 -18.05 -21.36
CA THR A 205 -5.58 -18.25 -20.59
C THR A 205 -5.63 -17.43 -19.30
N GLY A 206 -5.33 -18.08 -18.17
CA GLY A 206 -5.46 -17.54 -16.81
C GLY A 206 -6.87 -17.64 -16.22
N GLY A 207 -7.88 -18.04 -16.98
CA GLY A 207 -9.26 -18.19 -16.51
C GLY A 207 -9.42 -19.29 -15.45
N PRO A 208 -10.30 -19.10 -14.45
CA PRO A 208 -10.49 -20.04 -13.36
C PRO A 208 -11.21 -21.32 -13.79
N LEU A 209 -10.64 -22.47 -13.43
CA LEU A 209 -11.35 -23.76 -13.40
C LEU A 209 -11.79 -24.05 -11.96
N VAL A 210 -13.10 -24.11 -11.77
CA VAL A 210 -13.73 -24.15 -10.45
C VAL A 210 -14.36 -25.49 -10.19
N ARG A 211 -14.00 -26.09 -9.04
CA ARG A 211 -14.68 -27.24 -8.46
C ARG A 211 -15.86 -26.73 -7.63
N THR A 212 -17.01 -27.37 -7.80
CA THR A 212 -18.16 -27.17 -6.91
C THR A 212 -18.45 -28.48 -6.17
N ALA A 213 -18.30 -28.47 -4.85
CA ALA A 213 -18.61 -29.61 -3.98
C ALA A 213 -19.51 -29.13 -2.84
N ASP A 214 -20.64 -29.80 -2.61
CA ASP A 214 -21.61 -29.46 -1.57
C ASP A 214 -22.03 -27.97 -1.59
N GLY A 215 -22.18 -27.41 -2.79
CA GLY A 215 -22.52 -25.99 -3.00
C GLY A 215 -21.37 -25.00 -2.75
N THR A 216 -20.21 -25.48 -2.32
CA THR A 216 -19.01 -24.64 -2.11
C THR A 216 -18.14 -24.64 -3.36
N ARG A 217 -17.81 -23.44 -3.85
CA ARG A 217 -16.92 -23.22 -4.99
C ARG A 217 -15.49 -23.01 -4.52
N ARG A 218 -14.52 -23.66 -5.16
CA ARG A 218 -13.09 -23.48 -4.93
C ARG A 218 -12.33 -23.44 -6.24
N LEU A 219 -11.33 -22.57 -6.33
CA LEU A 219 -10.43 -22.50 -7.48
C LEU A 219 -9.53 -23.75 -7.49
N ALA A 220 -9.69 -24.61 -8.49
CA ALA A 220 -8.93 -25.87 -8.58
C ALA A 220 -7.71 -25.73 -9.51
N ALA A 221 -7.83 -24.95 -10.58
CA ALA A 221 -6.75 -24.69 -11.52
C ALA A 221 -6.98 -23.39 -12.32
N LEU A 222 -5.97 -22.96 -13.07
CA LEU A 222 -6.04 -21.89 -14.07
C LEU A 222 -5.83 -22.47 -15.47
N SER A 223 -6.58 -21.99 -16.45
CA SER A 223 -6.34 -22.34 -17.86
C SER A 223 -4.94 -21.87 -18.28
N SER A 224 -4.14 -22.74 -18.90
CA SER A 224 -2.79 -22.39 -19.35
C SER A 224 -2.65 -22.55 -20.87
N ARG A 225 -2.83 -23.77 -21.38
CA ARG A 225 -2.70 -24.08 -22.82
C ARG A 225 -3.91 -24.88 -23.30
N SER A 226 -4.28 -24.71 -24.57
CA SER A 226 -5.41 -25.41 -25.17
C SER A 226 -5.13 -25.73 -26.65
N TYR A 227 -5.71 -26.81 -27.15
CA TYR A 227 -5.68 -27.17 -28.57
C TYR A 227 -6.64 -26.33 -29.43
N GLN A 228 -7.56 -25.57 -28.81
CA GLN A 228 -8.44 -24.58 -29.47
C GLN A 228 -9.48 -25.17 -30.45
N GLY A 229 -9.77 -26.48 -30.41
CA GLY A 229 -10.73 -27.09 -31.31
C GLY A 229 -12.14 -26.49 -31.18
N GLY A 230 -12.68 -25.97 -32.28
CA GLY A 230 -14.00 -25.31 -32.31
C GLY A 230 -14.00 -23.82 -31.95
N CYS A 231 -12.84 -23.21 -31.65
CA CYS A 231 -12.73 -21.77 -31.42
C CYS A 231 -12.75 -20.97 -32.72
N PHE A 232 -13.23 -19.72 -32.67
CA PHE A 232 -13.31 -18.85 -33.83
C PHE A 232 -11.94 -18.62 -34.49
N GLY A 233 -11.88 -18.82 -35.80
CA GLY A 233 -10.68 -18.61 -36.61
C GLY A 233 -9.65 -19.74 -36.54
N ILE A 234 -9.95 -20.83 -35.84
CA ILE A 234 -9.13 -22.05 -35.84
C ILE A 234 -9.58 -22.97 -36.98
N ASP A 235 -8.64 -23.72 -37.54
CA ASP A 235 -8.92 -24.71 -38.59
C ASP A 235 -9.98 -25.71 -38.08
N ALA A 236 -11.05 -25.89 -38.85
CA ALA A 236 -12.12 -26.83 -38.52
C ALA A 236 -11.65 -28.30 -38.45
N ALA A 237 -10.46 -28.62 -38.99
CA ALA A 237 -9.82 -29.92 -38.85
C ALA A 237 -9.24 -30.15 -37.44
N GLU A 238 -8.97 -29.10 -36.67
CA GLU A 238 -8.61 -29.22 -35.26
C GLU A 238 -9.87 -29.43 -34.43
N THR A 239 -10.06 -30.67 -33.98
CA THR A 239 -11.23 -31.07 -33.20
C THR A 239 -10.90 -31.36 -31.73
N ARG A 240 -9.64 -31.21 -31.31
CA ARG A 240 -9.25 -31.49 -29.92
C ARG A 240 -9.66 -30.31 -29.05
N THR A 241 -10.48 -30.62 -28.06
CA THR A 241 -11.03 -29.65 -27.12
C THR A 241 -10.27 -29.61 -25.78
N GLY A 242 -9.27 -30.49 -25.64
CA GLY A 242 -8.46 -30.58 -24.43
C GLY A 242 -7.40 -29.51 -24.29
N GLY A 243 -6.71 -29.54 -23.16
CA GLY A 243 -5.69 -28.58 -22.80
C GLY A 243 -4.92 -28.96 -21.54
N ILE A 244 -4.11 -28.02 -21.08
CA ILE A 244 -3.30 -28.11 -19.85
C ILE A 244 -3.72 -26.94 -18.95
N VAL A 245 -3.93 -27.26 -17.68
CA VAL A 245 -4.25 -26.28 -16.63
C VAL A 245 -3.16 -26.28 -15.57
N ALA A 246 -2.89 -25.11 -14.98
CA ALA A 246 -1.96 -24.97 -13.86
C ALA A 246 -2.70 -25.19 -12.54
N ARG A 247 -2.21 -26.12 -11.71
CA ARG A 247 -2.81 -26.43 -10.41
C ARG A 247 -2.50 -25.34 -9.39
N VAL A 248 -3.47 -25.08 -8.50
CA VAL A 248 -3.33 -24.05 -7.44
C VAL A 248 -3.41 -24.60 -6.01
N ASP A 249 -3.62 -25.91 -5.84
CA ASP A 249 -3.96 -26.50 -4.55
C ASP A 249 -2.84 -26.43 -3.49
N ASP A 250 -1.59 -26.32 -3.93
CA ASP A 250 -0.39 -26.16 -3.11
C ASP A 250 0.09 -24.70 -3.02
N LEU A 251 -0.63 -23.76 -3.63
CA LEU A 251 -0.22 -22.34 -3.68
C LEU A 251 -0.74 -21.51 -2.51
N GLY A 252 -1.59 -22.06 -1.64
CA GLY A 252 -2.27 -21.31 -0.58
C GLY A 252 -1.32 -20.54 0.35
N SER A 253 -0.19 -21.14 0.75
CA SER A 253 0.80 -20.48 1.60
C SER A 253 1.54 -19.34 0.88
N TRP A 254 1.86 -19.52 -0.40
CA TRP A 254 2.48 -18.49 -1.23
C TRP A 254 1.52 -17.33 -1.51
N VAL A 255 0.25 -17.62 -1.81
CA VAL A 255 -0.76 -16.57 -1.97
C VAL A 255 -0.94 -15.80 -0.66
N ALA A 256 -1.12 -16.50 0.47
CA ALA A 256 -1.30 -15.85 1.77
C ALA A 256 -0.09 -15.00 2.19
N SER A 257 1.13 -15.41 1.86
CA SER A 257 2.33 -14.63 2.19
C SER A 257 2.48 -13.34 1.38
N LYS A 258 1.81 -13.24 0.22
CA LYS A 258 1.81 -12.04 -0.63
C LYS A 258 0.60 -11.16 -0.38
N THR A 259 -0.57 -11.76 -0.24
CA THR A 259 -1.79 -11.00 0.08
C THR A 259 -1.74 -10.48 1.51
N GLY A 260 -1.20 -11.24 2.48
CA GLY A 260 -1.12 -10.81 3.89
C GLY A 260 0.00 -9.84 4.24
N ALA A 261 0.94 -9.56 3.33
CA ALA A 261 2.11 -8.74 3.61
C ALA A 261 1.79 -7.24 3.65
N ASN A 262 2.60 -6.49 4.40
CA ASN A 262 2.63 -5.04 4.32
C ASN A 262 3.18 -4.58 2.97
N ARG A 263 2.76 -3.38 2.55
CA ARG A 263 3.36 -2.69 1.40
C ARG A 263 4.80 -2.34 1.74
N ILE A 264 5.67 -2.42 0.74
CA ILE A 264 7.06 -1.99 0.82
C ILE A 264 7.21 -0.66 0.09
N THR A 265 8.20 0.13 0.49
CA THR A 265 8.71 1.26 -0.30
C THR A 265 9.49 0.67 -1.48
N ASP A 266 9.11 0.98 -2.71
CA ASP A 266 9.75 0.46 -3.93
C ASP A 266 9.65 1.51 -5.05
N PHE A 267 10.60 2.45 -5.03
CA PHE A 267 10.65 3.58 -5.98
C PHE A 267 10.97 3.12 -7.40
N ASN A 268 11.61 1.96 -7.53
CA ASN A 268 11.99 1.38 -8.82
C ASN A 268 11.04 0.28 -9.34
N CYS A 269 10.00 -0.04 -8.54
CA CYS A 269 8.91 -0.97 -8.82
C CYS A 269 9.35 -2.34 -9.34
N ASP A 270 10.38 -2.92 -8.73
CA ASP A 270 10.90 -4.26 -9.05
C ASP A 270 10.46 -5.35 -8.06
N GLY A 271 9.66 -5.00 -7.05
CA GLY A 271 9.22 -5.88 -5.99
C GLY A 271 10.24 -6.07 -4.87
N VAL A 272 11.25 -5.20 -4.75
CA VAL A 272 12.26 -5.21 -3.69
C VAL A 272 12.21 -3.89 -2.91
N GLU A 273 12.36 -3.97 -1.59
CA GLU A 273 12.26 -2.81 -0.70
C GLU A 273 13.45 -1.86 -0.91
N ASP A 274 13.14 -0.60 -1.19
CA ASP A 274 14.04 0.55 -1.30
C ASP A 274 13.97 1.39 -0.02
N VAL A 275 14.95 2.28 0.18
CA VAL A 275 14.99 3.17 1.35
C VAL A 275 15.34 4.59 0.92
N ALA A 276 14.59 5.58 1.39
CA ALA A 276 14.95 6.99 1.31
C ALA A 276 15.48 7.48 2.66
N VAL A 277 16.60 8.21 2.67
CA VAL A 277 17.24 8.75 3.87
C VAL A 277 17.55 10.23 3.70
N ALA A 278 17.00 11.08 4.54
CA ALA A 278 17.21 12.52 4.50
C ALA A 278 18.46 12.98 5.27
N ASP A 279 19.03 14.07 4.79
CA ASP A 279 20.02 14.89 5.46
C ASP A 279 19.70 16.39 5.22
N PRO A 280 18.72 16.95 5.95
CA PRO A 280 18.24 18.32 5.70
C PRO A 280 19.26 19.40 6.05
N MET A 281 20.31 19.08 6.81
CA MET A 281 21.40 20.03 7.10
C MET A 281 22.62 19.85 6.19
N ALA A 282 22.54 19.03 5.15
CA ALA A 282 23.60 18.92 4.16
C ALA A 282 23.74 20.20 3.35
N ASP A 283 24.99 20.51 2.99
CA ASP A 283 25.29 21.56 2.02
C ASP A 283 25.16 20.99 0.60
N VAL A 284 24.52 21.73 -0.30
CA VAL A 284 24.43 21.43 -1.73
C VAL A 284 25.20 22.50 -2.49
N ASP A 285 26.31 22.12 -3.12
CA ASP A 285 27.28 23.03 -3.72
C ASP A 285 27.70 24.18 -2.77
N THR A 286 27.25 25.41 -3.03
CA THR A 286 27.55 26.59 -2.21
C THR A 286 26.44 26.96 -1.24
N HIS A 287 25.34 26.20 -1.23
CA HIS A 287 24.13 26.48 -0.45
C HIS A 287 24.17 25.68 0.84
N ALA A 288 24.54 26.37 1.93
CA ALA A 288 24.65 25.74 3.24
C ALA A 288 23.28 25.33 3.76
N LYS A 289 23.15 24.10 4.27
CA LYS A 289 21.87 23.55 4.79
C LYS A 289 20.70 23.60 3.79
N ALA A 290 21.00 23.49 2.49
CA ALA A 290 19.96 23.33 1.47
C ALA A 290 19.21 22.00 1.65
N GLY A 291 19.91 20.96 2.13
CA GLY A 291 19.33 19.64 2.37
C GLY A 291 19.33 18.73 1.14
N LEU A 292 19.36 17.42 1.38
CA LEU A 292 19.30 16.39 0.35
C LEU A 292 18.62 15.11 0.85
N VAL A 293 18.18 14.27 -0.08
CA VAL A 293 17.70 12.91 0.20
C VAL A 293 18.51 11.90 -0.59
N ARG A 294 18.91 10.79 0.03
CA ARG A 294 19.57 9.67 -0.64
C ARG A 294 18.66 8.46 -0.68
N VAL A 295 18.50 7.89 -1.88
CA VAL A 295 17.80 6.62 -2.08
C VAL A 295 18.83 5.50 -2.16
N VAL A 296 18.56 4.40 -1.45
CA VAL A 296 19.28 3.14 -1.59
C VAL A 296 18.32 2.13 -2.19
N TYR A 297 18.60 1.73 -3.43
CA TYR A 297 17.77 0.75 -4.12
C TYR A 297 18.08 -0.66 -3.63
N GLY A 298 17.03 -1.42 -3.36
CA GLY A 298 17.08 -2.79 -2.90
C GLY A 298 17.81 -3.72 -3.88
N GLY A 299 18.22 -4.90 -3.39
CA GLY A 299 18.83 -5.94 -4.24
C GLY A 299 20.20 -5.58 -4.83
N GLY A 300 20.87 -4.54 -4.31
CA GLY A 300 22.19 -4.12 -4.77
C GLY A 300 22.17 -3.29 -6.06
N LYS A 301 21.06 -2.58 -6.32
CA LYS A 301 20.86 -1.75 -7.51
C LYS A 301 21.52 -0.37 -7.45
N GLY A 302 22.17 -0.04 -6.34
CA GLY A 302 22.94 1.18 -6.16
C GLY A 302 22.17 2.25 -5.40
N THR A 303 22.61 3.50 -5.55
CA THR A 303 22.12 4.65 -4.81
C THR A 303 21.79 5.81 -5.75
N ALA A 304 20.92 6.70 -5.30
CA ALA A 304 20.69 8.01 -5.92
C ALA A 304 20.75 9.11 -4.87
N GLU A 305 21.20 10.30 -5.26
CA GLU A 305 21.18 11.51 -4.43
C GLU A 305 20.24 12.51 -5.10
N ILE A 306 19.32 13.05 -4.31
CA ILE A 306 18.22 13.91 -4.73
C ILE A 306 18.36 15.26 -4.04
N THR A 307 18.42 16.31 -4.83
CA THR A 307 18.46 17.72 -4.41
C THR A 307 17.51 18.53 -5.29
N GLN A 308 17.17 19.75 -4.87
CA GLN A 308 16.39 20.67 -5.70
C GLN A 308 17.12 21.13 -6.96
N ASP A 309 18.45 20.98 -7.02
CA ASP A 309 19.26 21.32 -8.20
C ASP A 309 19.13 20.29 -9.36
N LEU A 310 18.46 19.16 -9.15
CA LEU A 310 18.14 18.25 -10.24
C LEU A 310 17.10 18.88 -11.17
N ASP A 311 17.32 18.80 -12.49
CA ASP A 311 16.52 19.47 -13.53
C ASP A 311 15.01 19.12 -13.56
N TRP A 312 14.62 18.10 -12.81
CA TRP A 312 13.27 17.58 -12.70
C TRP A 312 12.64 17.71 -11.31
N VAL A 313 13.42 18.11 -10.30
CA VAL A 313 12.91 18.44 -8.98
C VAL A 313 12.50 19.91 -9.00
N PRO A 314 11.27 20.26 -8.60
CA PRO A 314 10.84 21.66 -8.56
C PRO A 314 11.68 22.53 -7.60
N GLY A 315 11.78 23.81 -7.92
CA GLY A 315 12.60 24.77 -7.16
C GLY A 315 14.08 24.76 -7.57
N GLY A 316 14.94 25.20 -6.65
CA GLY A 316 16.39 25.15 -6.76
C GLY A 316 16.98 25.29 -5.37
N SER A 317 18.18 24.74 -5.11
CA SER A 317 18.73 24.79 -3.76
C SER A 317 19.17 26.20 -3.38
N GLU A 318 18.65 26.70 -2.28
CA GLU A 318 19.07 27.91 -1.59
C GLU A 318 19.61 27.58 -0.19
N GLY A 319 20.29 28.55 0.42
CA GLY A 319 20.80 28.37 1.76
C GLY A 319 19.65 28.26 2.76
N ASN A 320 19.66 27.22 3.59
CA ASN A 320 18.71 26.95 4.67
C ASN A 320 17.34 26.38 4.28
N ASP A 321 17.11 25.94 3.03
CA ASP A 321 15.82 25.36 2.59
C ASP A 321 15.42 24.07 3.32
N GLN A 322 16.43 23.30 3.75
CA GLN A 322 16.25 22.06 4.51
C GLN A 322 15.37 21.03 3.78
N PHE A 323 15.58 20.85 2.48
CA PHE A 323 14.99 19.79 1.68
C PHE A 323 15.17 18.43 2.35
N GLY A 324 14.07 17.71 2.57
CA GLY A 324 14.08 16.43 3.29
C GLY A 324 13.79 16.54 4.79
N THR A 325 13.36 17.71 5.29
CA THR A 325 12.96 17.88 6.71
C THR A 325 11.89 16.87 7.12
N ALA A 326 10.90 16.65 6.25
CA ALA A 326 9.87 15.63 6.42
C ALA A 326 9.82 14.75 5.16
N LEU A 327 9.57 13.44 5.37
CA LEU A 327 9.36 12.47 4.30
C LEU A 327 8.06 11.69 4.51
N ALA A 328 7.38 11.35 3.43
CA ALA A 328 6.31 10.36 3.39
C ALA A 328 6.38 9.55 2.08
N VAL A 329 5.72 8.39 2.04
CA VAL A 329 5.69 7.53 0.84
C VAL A 329 4.25 7.15 0.53
N VAL A 330 3.88 7.24 -0.75
CA VAL A 330 2.57 6.85 -1.28
C VAL A 330 2.72 6.57 -2.78
N ASP A 331 1.92 5.68 -3.34
CA ASP A 331 1.73 5.57 -4.79
C ASP A 331 0.67 6.62 -5.19
N TYR A 332 1.12 7.85 -5.39
CA TYR A 332 0.28 9.03 -5.58
C TYR A 332 -0.41 9.01 -6.95
N ASP A 333 0.28 8.52 -7.98
CA ASP A 333 -0.24 8.46 -9.35
C ASP A 333 -0.89 7.10 -9.73
N GLU A 334 -0.89 6.16 -8.79
CA GLU A 334 -1.48 4.83 -8.87
C GLU A 334 -0.92 3.99 -10.03
N ASP A 335 0.40 4.08 -10.23
CA ASP A 335 1.13 3.37 -11.26
C ASP A 335 1.84 2.10 -10.77
N GLY A 336 1.86 1.89 -9.45
CA GLY A 336 2.47 0.73 -8.81
C GLY A 336 3.86 0.94 -8.24
N CYS A 337 4.53 2.03 -8.59
CA CYS A 337 5.79 2.43 -7.98
C CYS A 337 5.50 3.30 -6.76
N SER A 338 6.34 3.21 -5.73
CA SER A 338 6.27 4.16 -4.62
C SER A 338 6.73 5.54 -5.09
N ASP A 339 6.06 6.60 -4.63
CA ASP A 339 6.49 7.97 -4.80
C ASP A 339 6.98 8.52 -3.46
N LEU A 340 7.96 9.42 -3.51
CA LEU A 340 8.53 10.05 -2.33
C LEU A 340 7.96 11.47 -2.18
N VAL A 341 7.29 11.73 -1.05
CA VAL A 341 6.89 13.08 -0.69
C VAL A 341 7.98 13.72 0.15
N VAL A 342 8.45 14.90 -0.25
CA VAL A 342 9.53 15.63 0.40
C VAL A 342 9.05 17.02 0.80
N GLY A 343 9.25 17.37 2.07
CA GLY A 343 9.01 18.71 2.59
C GLY A 343 10.27 19.57 2.59
N THR A 344 10.10 20.82 2.20
CA THR A 344 11.14 21.87 2.19
C THR A 344 10.61 23.08 2.94
N PRO A 345 10.41 22.99 4.26
CA PRO A 345 9.67 23.99 5.02
C PRO A 345 10.34 25.36 5.08
N ARG A 346 11.61 25.47 4.73
CA ARG A 346 12.35 26.74 4.78
C ARG A 346 12.62 27.35 3.41
N GLU A 347 11.98 26.83 2.37
CA GLU A 347 11.97 27.45 1.05
C GLU A 347 11.44 28.89 1.11
N ASN A 348 12.11 29.79 0.38
CA ASN A 348 11.64 31.16 0.20
C ASN A 348 10.73 31.26 -1.04
N LEU A 349 9.48 31.69 -0.86
CA LEU A 349 8.55 31.88 -1.98
C LEU A 349 8.38 33.37 -2.27
N GLY A 350 9.16 33.88 -3.22
CA GLY A 350 9.21 35.31 -3.51
C GLY A 350 9.79 36.10 -2.33
N GLU A 351 8.98 36.96 -1.71
CA GLU A 351 9.38 37.73 -0.51
C GLU A 351 8.99 37.01 0.80
N ALA A 352 8.25 35.90 0.72
CA ALA A 352 7.83 35.12 1.88
C ALA A 352 8.97 34.17 2.29
N VAL A 353 9.83 34.64 3.19
CA VAL A 353 10.93 33.85 3.76
C VAL A 353 10.40 32.68 4.59
N ASP A 354 11.01 31.49 4.47
CA ASP A 354 10.59 30.28 5.18
C ASP A 354 9.08 29.96 5.00
N ALA A 355 8.52 30.23 3.82
CA ALA A 355 7.12 29.90 3.52
C ALA A 355 6.94 28.37 3.36
N GLY A 356 7.92 27.73 2.74
CA GLY A 356 7.96 26.29 2.55
C GLY A 356 7.17 25.78 1.35
N MET A 357 7.51 24.56 0.92
CA MET A 357 6.84 23.85 -0.16
C MET A 357 6.93 22.32 0.00
N VAL A 358 6.20 21.59 -0.82
CA VAL A 358 6.20 20.11 -0.85
C VAL A 358 6.24 19.59 -2.27
N ASP A 359 7.06 18.57 -2.51
CA ASP A 359 7.11 17.86 -3.78
C ASP A 359 6.81 16.37 -3.60
N VAL A 360 5.99 15.82 -4.49
CA VAL A 360 5.84 14.37 -4.68
C VAL A 360 6.72 13.99 -5.86
N LEU A 361 7.83 13.31 -5.59
CA LEU A 361 8.78 12.81 -6.58
C LEU A 361 8.33 11.41 -7.02
N HIS A 362 7.96 11.26 -8.29
CA HIS A 362 7.32 10.05 -8.78
C HIS A 362 8.34 8.94 -9.04
N GLY A 363 8.03 7.74 -8.56
CA GLY A 363 8.76 6.52 -8.84
C GLY A 363 8.60 6.05 -10.29
N GLY A 364 9.44 5.12 -10.70
CA GLY A 364 9.43 4.57 -12.04
C GLY A 364 10.47 3.48 -12.20
N ARG A 365 10.45 2.70 -13.28
CA ARG A 365 11.35 1.53 -13.45
C ARG A 365 12.85 1.82 -13.31
N GLY A 366 13.26 3.07 -13.51
CA GLY A 366 14.64 3.52 -13.33
C GLY A 366 14.91 4.21 -12.00
N GLY A 367 13.93 4.23 -11.09
CA GLY A 367 13.94 5.00 -9.85
C GLY A 367 13.14 6.31 -9.94
N LEU A 368 13.28 7.15 -8.91
CA LEU A 368 12.62 8.46 -8.83
C LEU A 368 12.92 9.34 -10.06
N GLY A 369 11.92 10.08 -10.54
CA GLY A 369 12.05 11.02 -11.66
C GLY A 369 12.18 10.36 -13.04
N THR A 370 11.95 9.05 -13.14
CA THR A 370 12.04 8.28 -14.40
C THR A 370 10.71 7.94 -15.06
N SER A 371 9.59 8.21 -14.38
CA SER A 371 8.24 8.15 -14.95
C SER A 371 7.95 9.34 -15.87
N ALA A 372 6.83 9.27 -16.60
CA ALA A 372 6.44 10.31 -17.55
C ALA A 372 6.15 11.66 -16.86
N THR A 373 5.52 11.61 -15.69
CA THR A 373 5.37 12.74 -14.78
C THR A 373 6.43 12.58 -13.70
N LYS A 374 7.42 13.46 -13.63
CA LYS A 374 8.57 13.26 -12.73
C LYS A 374 8.32 13.75 -11.30
N ALA A 375 7.57 14.83 -11.15
CA ALA A 375 7.18 15.37 -9.85
C ALA A 375 5.80 16.06 -9.91
N THR A 376 5.13 16.12 -8.77
CA THR A 376 3.97 17.00 -8.51
C THR A 376 4.35 17.99 -7.41
N HIS A 377 4.19 19.28 -7.69
CA HIS A 377 4.61 20.36 -6.81
C HIS A 377 3.43 21.00 -6.06
N PHE A 378 3.63 21.36 -4.79
CA PHE A 378 2.67 22.08 -3.95
C PHE A 378 3.33 23.27 -3.23
N GLU A 379 2.78 24.44 -3.46
CA GLU A 379 3.12 25.70 -2.78
C GLU A 379 1.85 26.55 -2.60
N GLN A 380 1.79 27.38 -1.56
CA GLN A 380 0.66 28.27 -1.31
C GLN A 380 0.50 29.29 -2.43
N GLY A 381 -0.75 29.52 -2.86
CA GLY A 381 -1.07 30.41 -3.99
C GLY A 381 -0.93 29.78 -5.37
N ALA A 382 -0.52 28.51 -5.49
CA ALA A 382 -0.42 27.79 -6.76
C ALA A 382 -1.41 26.61 -6.87
N GLY A 383 -1.78 26.28 -8.11
CA GLY A 383 -2.60 25.11 -8.40
C GLY A 383 -4.10 25.33 -8.15
N ASN A 384 -4.73 24.45 -7.36
CA ASN A 384 -6.18 24.40 -7.18
C ASN A 384 -6.57 24.32 -5.69
N GLY A 385 -7.88 24.32 -5.41
CA GLY A 385 -8.40 24.10 -4.06
C GLY A 385 -7.99 25.18 -3.06
N THR A 386 -7.82 24.79 -1.80
CA THR A 386 -7.42 25.73 -0.74
C THR A 386 -5.96 26.16 -0.88
N ILE A 387 -5.05 25.26 -1.28
CA ILE A 387 -3.64 25.62 -1.54
C ILE A 387 -3.54 26.74 -2.58
N GLY A 388 -4.23 26.62 -3.72
CA GLY A 388 -4.19 27.67 -4.76
C GLY A 388 -4.92 28.97 -4.38
N ALA A 389 -5.70 28.97 -3.29
CA ALA A 389 -6.43 30.13 -2.82
C ALA A 389 -5.78 30.81 -1.60
N SER A 390 -4.77 30.18 -0.99
CA SER A 390 -4.00 30.76 0.10
C SER A 390 -2.89 31.68 -0.42
N ALA A 391 -2.27 32.41 0.49
CA ALA A 391 -1.06 33.17 0.22
C ALA A 391 0.10 32.51 0.98
N SER A 392 1.31 32.62 0.45
CA SER A 392 2.53 32.34 1.20
C SER A 392 2.83 33.52 2.13
N GLU A 393 3.04 33.23 3.41
CA GLU A 393 3.46 34.18 4.43
C GLU A 393 4.85 33.80 4.97
N THR A 394 5.54 34.78 5.56
CA THR A 394 6.84 34.53 6.16
C THR A 394 6.70 33.59 7.36
N GLY A 395 7.37 32.43 7.28
CA GLY A 395 7.40 31.46 8.35
C GLY A 395 6.16 30.57 8.43
N ASP A 396 5.43 30.36 7.33
CA ASP A 396 4.34 29.37 7.23
C ASP A 396 4.83 27.93 7.43
N LEU A 397 6.05 27.65 6.99
CA LEU A 397 6.72 26.35 7.14
C LEU A 397 5.93 25.19 6.50
N MET A 398 5.31 25.43 5.34
CA MET A 398 4.58 24.39 4.61
C MET A 398 5.50 23.20 4.32
N GLY A 399 5.03 21.99 4.68
CA GLY A 399 5.82 20.77 4.53
C GLY A 399 6.69 20.41 5.73
N GLN A 400 6.58 21.13 6.85
CA GLN A 400 7.29 20.77 8.09
C GLN A 400 6.86 19.40 8.63
N ALA A 401 5.61 18.99 8.40
CA ALA A 401 5.09 17.67 8.70
C ALA A 401 4.33 17.10 7.51
N LEU A 402 4.46 15.78 7.30
CA LEU A 402 3.81 15.07 6.21
C LEU A 402 3.21 13.76 6.71
N ALA A 403 2.00 13.45 6.27
CA ALA A 403 1.44 12.10 6.35
C ALA A 403 0.80 11.73 5.00
N ALA A 404 1.19 10.59 4.44
CA ALA A 404 0.67 10.11 3.17
C ALA A 404 0.36 8.62 3.28
N GLY A 405 -0.56 8.14 2.44
CA GLY A 405 -0.96 6.75 2.44
C GLY A 405 -2.16 6.52 1.54
N THR A 406 -2.82 5.38 1.72
CA THR A 406 -4.06 5.06 1.00
C THR A 406 -5.18 4.84 1.99
N THR A 407 -6.37 5.35 1.66
CA THR A 407 -7.58 5.10 2.46
C THR A 407 -8.02 3.63 2.38
N ALA A 408 -8.99 3.21 3.19
CA ALA A 408 -9.57 1.86 3.10
C ALA A 408 -10.17 1.49 1.71
N ALA A 409 -10.45 2.49 0.87
CA ALA A 409 -10.88 2.31 -0.52
C ALA A 409 -9.70 2.21 -1.53
N GLY A 410 -8.46 2.31 -1.06
CA GLY A 410 -7.22 2.34 -1.83
C GLY A 410 -6.92 3.67 -2.52
N GLU A 411 -7.61 4.76 -2.14
CA GLU A 411 -7.33 6.07 -2.75
C GLU A 411 -6.14 6.72 -2.06
N PRO A 412 -5.12 7.19 -2.81
CA PRO A 412 -3.99 7.90 -2.23
C PRO A 412 -4.44 9.24 -1.64
N PHE A 413 -3.82 9.61 -0.52
CA PHE A 413 -3.97 10.92 0.09
C PHE A 413 -2.62 11.46 0.55
N LEU A 414 -2.56 12.78 0.70
CA LEU A 414 -1.44 13.50 1.30
C LEU A 414 -2.00 14.58 2.24
N ALA A 415 -1.51 14.60 3.47
CA ALA A 415 -1.70 15.67 4.44
C ALA A 415 -0.39 16.44 4.62
N ILE A 416 -0.46 17.76 4.49
CA ILE A 416 0.69 18.68 4.53
C ILE A 416 0.48 19.65 5.69
N GLY A 417 1.38 19.62 6.68
CA GLY A 417 1.38 20.55 7.79
C GLY A 417 1.95 21.91 7.40
N VAL A 418 1.29 22.97 7.88
CA VAL A 418 1.70 24.37 7.73
C VAL A 418 1.56 25.03 9.10
N PRO A 419 2.36 24.62 10.10
CA PRO A 419 2.18 25.05 11.49
C PRO A 419 2.40 26.56 11.68
N GLY A 420 3.10 27.21 10.77
CA GLY A 420 3.36 28.64 10.82
C GLY A 420 2.22 29.54 10.35
N GLU A 421 1.20 28.97 9.71
CA GLU A 421 0.10 29.74 9.08
C GLU A 421 -0.60 30.68 10.07
N SER A 422 -0.83 31.91 9.63
CA SER A 422 -1.72 32.84 10.33
C SER A 422 -3.18 32.64 9.93
N LEU A 423 -4.08 32.58 10.92
CA LEU A 423 -5.53 32.58 10.68
C LEU A 423 -6.10 33.96 10.97
N GLY A 424 -6.27 34.76 9.92
CA GLY A 424 -6.71 36.15 10.04
C GLY A 424 -5.68 37.02 10.77
N THR A 425 -5.93 37.35 12.04
CA THR A 425 -4.98 38.12 12.88
C THR A 425 -4.27 37.27 13.92
N VAL A 426 -4.56 35.96 13.98
CA VAL A 426 -3.95 35.03 14.92
C VAL A 426 -2.73 34.42 14.26
N ALA A 427 -1.54 34.86 14.69
CA ALA A 427 -0.28 34.43 14.10
C ALA A 427 0.06 32.99 14.51
N LYS A 428 0.58 32.19 13.57
CA LYS A 428 1.07 30.82 13.82
C LYS A 428 0.05 29.92 14.52
N ALA A 429 -1.23 30.10 14.18
CA ALA A 429 -2.26 29.16 14.62
C ALA A 429 -2.08 27.79 13.95
N GLY A 430 -1.60 27.81 12.70
CA GLY A 430 -1.31 26.61 11.92
C GLY A 430 -2.51 26.06 11.16
N GLN A 431 -2.21 25.27 10.15
CA GLN A 431 -3.21 24.53 9.37
C GLN A 431 -2.61 23.27 8.73
N VAL A 432 -3.49 22.46 8.14
CA VAL A 432 -3.12 21.31 7.31
C VAL A 432 -3.85 21.35 5.98
N TYR A 433 -3.15 21.11 4.88
CA TYR A 433 -3.78 20.82 3.60
C TYR A 433 -3.98 19.31 3.43
N TYR A 434 -5.20 18.89 3.11
CA TYR A 434 -5.53 17.50 2.77
C TYR A 434 -5.84 17.39 1.27
N VAL A 435 -5.03 16.59 0.58
CA VAL A 435 -5.11 16.32 -0.85
C VAL A 435 -5.50 14.86 -1.08
N ARG A 436 -6.58 14.63 -1.84
CA ARG A 436 -7.07 13.29 -2.21
C ARG A 436 -7.91 13.35 -3.48
N GLY A 437 -7.42 12.73 -4.55
CA GLY A 437 -8.08 12.79 -5.85
C GLY A 437 -8.30 14.24 -6.30
N GLY A 438 -9.54 14.64 -6.57
CA GLY A 438 -9.88 16.03 -6.88
C GLY A 438 -10.07 16.95 -5.67
N THR A 439 -9.88 16.45 -4.44
CA THR A 439 -10.04 17.21 -3.20
C THR A 439 -8.71 17.83 -2.81
N ASN A 440 -8.75 19.14 -2.52
CA ASN A 440 -7.67 19.90 -1.91
C ASN A 440 -8.34 20.89 -0.95
N ALA A 441 -8.20 20.62 0.35
CA ALA A 441 -8.94 21.33 1.38
C ALA A 441 -8.05 21.66 2.60
N GLY A 442 -8.17 22.88 3.11
CA GLY A 442 -7.50 23.30 4.35
C GLY A 442 -8.27 22.90 5.61
N ILE A 443 -7.56 22.48 6.65
CA ILE A 443 -8.06 22.07 7.96
C ILE A 443 -7.36 22.92 9.03
N HIS A 444 -8.14 23.57 9.89
CA HIS A 444 -7.66 24.35 11.04
C HIS A 444 -8.76 24.44 12.11
N GLN A 445 -8.43 24.86 13.33
CA GLN A 445 -9.35 24.84 14.48
C GLN A 445 -10.53 25.85 14.35
N ASP A 446 -10.43 26.88 13.50
CA ASP A 446 -11.57 27.77 13.13
C ASP A 446 -12.47 27.18 12.01
N ARG A 447 -12.56 25.86 11.89
CA ARG A 447 -13.46 25.17 10.93
C ARG A 447 -14.51 24.37 11.64
N LEU A 448 -15.62 24.14 10.92
CA LEU A 448 -16.75 23.34 11.39
C LEU A 448 -16.28 22.03 12.02
N ASP A 449 -16.65 21.88 13.30
CA ASP A 449 -16.45 20.70 14.14
C ASP A 449 -14.99 20.27 14.35
N VAL A 450 -14.00 21.09 13.98
CA VAL A 450 -12.60 20.82 14.32
C VAL A 450 -12.39 21.09 15.82
N PRO A 451 -11.97 20.10 16.62
CA PRO A 451 -11.71 20.29 18.05
C PRO A 451 -10.56 21.26 18.32
N GLY A 452 -10.63 21.98 19.44
CA GLY A 452 -9.65 22.98 19.86
C GLY A 452 -10.11 24.42 19.63
N ALA A 453 -9.32 25.39 20.10
CA ALA A 453 -9.51 26.80 19.82
C ALA A 453 -8.40 27.29 18.88
N VAL A 454 -8.58 28.45 18.25
CA VAL A 454 -7.50 29.10 17.49
C VAL A 454 -6.83 30.12 18.39
N GLU A 455 -5.57 29.90 18.68
CA GLU A 455 -4.73 30.75 19.50
C GLU A 455 -3.38 31.01 18.80
N ALA A 456 -2.65 31.99 19.31
CA ALA A 456 -1.39 32.36 18.70
C ALA A 456 -0.29 31.38 19.12
N ASN A 457 0.43 30.85 18.13
CA ASN A 457 1.51 29.86 18.29
C ASN A 457 1.09 28.42 18.61
N ASP A 458 -0.17 28.02 18.41
CA ASP A 458 -0.59 26.61 18.58
C ASP A 458 0.18 25.67 17.65
N GLY A 459 0.46 26.15 16.43
CA GLY A 459 1.15 25.36 15.42
C GLY A 459 0.36 24.11 15.00
N PHE A 460 -0.97 24.20 14.92
CA PHE A 460 -1.81 23.09 14.47
C PHE A 460 -1.32 22.55 13.12
N GLY A 461 -0.99 21.25 13.08
CA GLY A 461 -0.34 20.65 11.90
C GLY A 461 1.17 20.48 12.02
N ALA A 462 1.79 20.80 13.16
CA ALA A 462 3.22 20.60 13.39
C ALA A 462 3.62 19.12 13.43
N VAL A 463 2.68 18.22 13.73
CA VAL A 463 2.89 16.77 13.78
C VAL A 463 1.69 16.08 13.13
N LEU A 464 1.95 15.11 12.25
CA LEU A 464 0.92 14.36 11.53
C LEU A 464 1.15 12.86 11.62
N ALA A 465 0.08 12.09 11.77
CA ALA A 465 0.09 10.64 11.59
C ALA A 465 -1.20 10.19 10.90
N ALA A 466 -1.12 9.16 10.07
CA ALA A 466 -2.30 8.62 9.39
C ALA A 466 -2.14 7.13 9.07
N ASP A 467 -3.27 6.46 8.90
CA ASP A 467 -3.38 5.10 8.35
C ASP A 467 -4.54 5.06 7.35
N ALA A 468 -5.02 3.86 6.99
CA ALA A 468 -6.11 3.74 6.02
C ALA A 468 -7.48 4.24 6.52
N ASN A 469 -7.63 4.41 7.83
CA ASN A 469 -8.89 4.69 8.51
C ASN A 469 -8.93 6.12 9.06
N HIS A 470 -7.84 6.57 9.70
CA HIS A 470 -7.81 7.83 10.44
C HIS A 470 -6.59 8.70 10.11
N LEU A 471 -6.80 10.02 10.27
CA LEU A 471 -5.78 11.07 10.22
C LEU A 471 -5.75 11.76 11.59
N VAL A 472 -4.56 12.04 12.09
CA VAL A 472 -4.33 12.74 13.36
C VAL A 472 -3.45 13.96 13.11
N ILE A 473 -3.87 15.09 13.69
CA ILE A 473 -3.19 16.38 13.57
C ILE A 473 -2.87 16.87 14.98
N GLY A 474 -1.59 17.07 15.28
CA GLY A 474 -1.13 17.59 16.58
C GLY A 474 -0.87 19.09 16.55
N ALA A 475 -1.08 19.73 17.70
CA ALA A 475 -0.66 21.10 18.03
C ALA A 475 0.08 21.05 19.38
N PRO A 476 1.34 20.59 19.41
CA PRO A 476 2.09 20.39 20.66
C PRO A 476 2.40 21.70 21.40
N GLU A 477 2.26 22.85 20.74
CA GLU A 477 2.51 24.16 21.35
C GLU A 477 1.23 24.84 21.86
N GLU A 478 0.06 24.19 21.71
CA GLU A 478 -1.22 24.65 22.24
C GLU A 478 -1.12 24.89 23.76
N ALA A 479 -1.71 26.01 24.21
CA ALA A 479 -1.92 26.26 25.62
C ALA A 479 -3.26 25.65 26.10
N ILE A 480 -3.23 24.92 27.20
CA ILE A 480 -4.46 24.47 27.87
C ILE A 480 -4.66 25.33 29.11
N GLY A 481 -5.60 26.28 29.03
CA GLY A 481 -5.82 27.24 30.10
C GLY A 481 -4.64 28.19 30.30
N ALA A 482 -3.85 27.99 31.36
CA ALA A 482 -2.64 28.79 31.64
C ALA A 482 -1.34 28.05 31.33
N ASP A 483 -1.44 26.78 30.97
CA ASP A 483 -0.32 25.87 30.79
C ASP A 483 0.14 25.93 29.32
N ALA A 484 1.11 26.80 29.06
CA ALA A 484 1.66 27.02 27.73
C ALA A 484 2.36 25.76 27.20
N ALA A 485 2.16 25.42 25.92
CA ALA A 485 2.73 24.23 25.30
C ALA A 485 2.42 22.93 26.08
N ALA A 486 1.23 22.86 26.68
CA ALA A 486 0.71 21.60 27.21
C ALA A 486 0.37 20.63 26.07
N GLY A 487 -0.10 21.17 24.93
CA GLY A 487 -0.31 20.44 23.69
C GLY A 487 -1.69 19.79 23.56
N ASN A 488 -2.14 19.64 22.32
CA ASN A 488 -3.36 18.91 21.99
C ASN A 488 -3.24 18.17 20.65
N LEU A 489 -4.29 17.44 20.28
CA LEU A 489 -4.48 16.92 18.93
C LEU A 489 -5.95 16.78 18.54
N ALA A 490 -6.20 16.66 17.24
CA ALA A 490 -7.50 16.33 16.66
C ALA A 490 -7.43 15.09 15.76
N VAL A 491 -8.46 14.24 15.84
CA VAL A 491 -8.57 12.99 15.07
C VAL A 491 -9.71 13.10 14.06
N PHE A 492 -9.47 12.61 12.85
CA PHE A 492 -10.36 12.67 11.70
C PHE A 492 -10.53 11.30 11.05
N SER A 493 -11.68 11.05 10.44
CA SER A 493 -11.83 9.98 9.45
C SER A 493 -11.53 10.51 8.05
N HIS A 494 -11.08 9.65 7.15
CA HIS A 494 -10.93 10.01 5.73
C HIS A 494 -12.27 10.20 5.00
N THR A 495 -13.42 9.99 5.64
CA THR A 495 -14.72 10.30 5.04
C THR A 495 -14.84 11.81 4.86
N LEU A 496 -15.15 12.27 3.66
CA LEU A 496 -15.31 13.70 3.40
C LEU A 496 -16.68 14.19 3.87
N ASN A 497 -16.71 15.25 4.67
CA ASN A 497 -17.93 15.91 5.13
C ASN A 497 -18.56 16.78 4.01
N SER A 498 -19.62 17.53 4.35
CA SER A 498 -20.32 18.44 3.42
C SER A 498 -19.44 19.54 2.83
N GLU A 499 -18.33 19.88 3.48
CA GLU A 499 -17.36 20.88 3.03
C GLU A 499 -16.15 20.25 2.31
N LYS A 500 -16.24 18.96 1.98
CA LYS A 500 -15.19 18.18 1.32
C LYS A 500 -13.88 18.11 2.10
N ARG A 501 -13.95 18.12 3.44
CA ARG A 501 -12.80 17.87 4.34
C ARG A 501 -12.92 16.52 5.02
N PRO A 502 -11.81 15.89 5.43
CA PRO A 502 -11.84 14.78 6.40
C PRO A 502 -12.78 15.12 7.56
N THR A 503 -13.64 14.18 7.94
CA THR A 503 -14.67 14.40 8.97
C THR A 503 -14.00 14.37 10.34
N PRO A 504 -14.05 15.46 11.13
CA PRO A 504 -13.54 15.46 12.50
C PRO A 504 -14.30 14.44 13.36
N LEU A 505 -13.59 13.80 14.29
CA LEU A 505 -14.15 12.81 15.20
C LEU A 505 -14.14 13.30 16.65
N PHE A 506 -12.96 13.64 17.16
CA PHE A 506 -12.75 14.12 18.54
C PHE A 506 -11.37 14.77 18.69
N GLY A 507 -11.19 15.55 19.75
CA GLY A 507 -9.90 16.09 20.19
C GLY A 507 -9.40 15.37 21.44
N LEU A 508 -8.09 15.42 21.68
CA LEU A 508 -7.45 14.92 22.89
C LEU A 508 -6.46 15.95 23.43
N ASP A 509 -6.48 16.11 24.74
CA ASP A 509 -5.51 16.83 25.57
C ASP A 509 -5.49 16.17 26.96
N GLN A 510 -4.55 16.56 27.82
CA GLN A 510 -4.40 15.99 29.17
C GLN A 510 -5.34 16.63 30.22
N ASP A 511 -6.23 17.56 29.87
CA ASP A 511 -7.25 18.14 30.77
C ASP A 511 -8.60 17.38 30.69
N LEU A 512 -8.75 16.47 29.72
CA LEU A 512 -9.91 15.59 29.65
C LEU A 512 -9.93 14.55 30.77
N ASP A 513 -11.06 14.41 31.48
CA ASP A 513 -11.31 13.34 32.48
C ASP A 513 -11.07 11.90 31.95
N THR A 514 -11.08 11.73 30.63
CA THR A 514 -10.90 10.46 29.92
C THR A 514 -9.45 10.22 29.46
N VAL A 515 -8.55 11.16 29.72
CA VAL A 515 -7.11 11.07 29.44
C VAL A 515 -6.37 11.10 30.78
N SER A 516 -5.48 10.15 31.00
CA SER A 516 -4.69 10.10 32.22
C SER A 516 -3.60 11.18 32.23
N GLY A 517 -3.36 11.77 33.40
CA GLY A 517 -2.37 12.83 33.57
C GLY A 517 -3.07 14.13 33.92
N GLY A 518 -2.36 15.24 33.82
CA GLY A 518 -2.90 16.59 33.83
C GLY A 518 -2.11 17.44 32.86
N ALA A 519 -2.70 18.49 32.32
CA ALA A 519 -1.98 19.44 31.48
C ALA A 519 -1.03 20.28 32.34
N GLU A 520 0.24 20.33 31.93
CA GLU A 520 1.30 21.11 32.56
C GLU A 520 2.07 21.88 31.49
N ALA A 521 2.60 23.04 31.86
CA ALA A 521 3.33 23.87 30.91
C ALA A 521 4.59 23.14 30.40
N GLY A 522 4.65 22.90 29.08
CA GLY A 522 5.76 22.24 28.42
C GLY A 522 5.62 20.73 28.23
N ASP A 523 4.50 20.11 28.59
CA ASP A 523 4.25 18.66 28.36
C ASP A 523 4.39 18.29 26.87
N ARG A 524 3.86 19.16 26.02
CA ARG A 524 3.83 19.02 24.56
C ARG A 524 3.15 17.72 24.13
N PHE A 525 2.00 17.42 24.74
CA PHE A 525 1.15 16.31 24.34
C PHE A 525 0.85 16.38 22.83
N GLY A 526 1.17 15.31 22.11
CA GLY A 526 1.05 15.28 20.65
C GLY A 526 2.29 15.72 19.88
N ALA A 527 3.43 15.94 20.55
CA ALA A 527 4.72 16.25 19.91
C ALA A 527 5.27 15.10 19.07
N ALA A 528 4.83 13.87 19.31
CA ALA A 528 5.04 12.73 18.43
C ALA A 528 3.77 11.92 18.32
N LEU A 529 3.48 11.41 17.12
CA LEU A 529 2.28 10.65 16.82
C LEU A 529 2.63 9.41 16.01
N ALA A 530 2.00 8.28 16.34
CA ALA A 530 2.03 7.08 15.50
C ALA A 530 0.66 6.41 15.46
N LEU A 531 0.29 5.87 14.30
CA LEU A 531 -0.99 5.23 14.09
C LEU A 531 -0.77 3.86 13.42
N ALA A 532 -1.43 2.82 13.91
CA ALA A 532 -1.39 1.49 13.30
C ALA A 532 -2.79 0.89 13.12
N PRO A 533 -3.11 0.32 11.93
CA PRO A 533 -4.36 -0.38 11.70
C PRO A 533 -4.55 -1.54 12.67
N TYR A 534 -5.71 -1.57 13.31
CA TYR A 534 -6.08 -2.59 14.29
C TYR A 534 -7.26 -3.40 13.79
N ARG A 535 -7.11 -4.73 13.81
CA ARG A 535 -8.19 -5.67 13.51
C ARG A 535 -8.61 -6.37 14.80
N PRO A 536 -9.73 -5.99 15.42
CA PRO A 536 -10.23 -6.70 16.59
C PRO A 536 -10.70 -8.12 16.24
N SER A 537 -10.77 -8.97 17.25
CA SER A 537 -11.35 -10.31 17.11
C SER A 537 -12.79 -10.25 16.59
N GLY A 538 -13.10 -11.06 15.58
CA GLY A 538 -14.42 -11.10 14.95
C GLY A 538 -14.64 -10.08 13.82
N ALA A 539 -13.80 -9.05 13.68
CA ALA A 539 -13.88 -8.13 12.55
C ALA A 539 -13.36 -8.79 11.25
N ALA A 540 -13.92 -8.40 10.11
CA ALA A 540 -13.49 -8.91 8.80
C ALA A 540 -12.16 -8.31 8.32
N ARG A 541 -11.83 -7.09 8.77
CA ARG A 541 -10.68 -6.28 8.34
C ARG A 541 -10.20 -5.38 9.47
N ALA A 542 -9.05 -4.73 9.29
CA ALA A 542 -8.53 -3.70 10.19
C ALA A 542 -9.20 -2.35 9.90
N ASP A 543 -10.44 -2.17 10.36
CA ASP A 543 -11.22 -0.92 10.22
C ASP A 543 -11.17 -0.03 11.48
N GLU A 544 -10.27 -0.36 12.41
CA GLU A 544 -9.95 0.42 13.60
C GLU A 544 -8.47 0.83 13.57
N SER A 545 -8.07 1.69 14.50
CA SER A 545 -6.68 2.11 14.66
C SER A 545 -6.28 2.12 16.13
N ILE A 546 -4.99 1.92 16.41
CA ILE A 546 -4.39 2.30 17.70
C ILE A 546 -3.50 3.51 17.44
N LEU A 547 -3.76 4.59 18.19
CA LEU A 547 -3.00 5.83 18.23
C LEU A 547 -2.04 5.79 19.42
N ALA A 548 -0.79 6.15 19.21
CA ALA A 548 0.19 6.47 20.25
C ALA A 548 0.52 7.96 20.19
N VAL A 549 0.53 8.61 21.35
CA VAL A 549 0.71 10.05 21.53
C VAL A 549 1.84 10.29 22.52
N GLY A 550 2.92 10.90 22.06
CA GLY A 550 4.05 11.27 22.91
C GLY A 550 3.81 12.58 23.63
N SER A 551 4.19 12.64 24.90
CA SER A 551 4.27 13.84 25.73
C SER A 551 5.69 13.91 26.32
N PRO A 552 6.70 14.28 25.51
CA PRO A 552 8.10 14.19 25.92
C PRO A 552 8.47 15.17 27.04
N GLY A 553 7.69 16.22 27.26
CA GLY A 553 7.93 17.17 28.35
C GLY A 553 7.32 16.76 29.69
N GLU A 554 6.47 15.73 29.71
CA GLU A 554 5.76 15.28 30.90
C GLU A 554 6.72 15.05 32.09
N ALA A 555 6.35 15.62 33.24
CA ALA A 555 7.02 15.34 34.51
C ALA A 555 6.39 14.13 35.20
N LEU A 556 7.21 13.11 35.53
CA LEU A 556 6.72 11.89 36.18
C LEU A 556 7.18 11.80 37.64
N SER A 557 6.26 11.40 38.53
CA SER A 557 6.59 11.06 39.92
C SER A 557 7.07 9.62 40.03
N ILE A 558 8.38 9.41 39.90
CA ILE A 558 9.02 8.09 39.96
C ILE A 558 9.63 7.87 41.34
N ASN A 559 9.22 6.80 42.04
CA ASN A 559 9.68 6.46 43.39
C ASN A 559 9.56 7.61 44.41
N GLY A 560 8.50 8.41 44.28
CA GLY A 560 8.21 9.55 45.15
C GLY A 560 9.05 10.81 44.88
N ALA A 561 9.84 10.83 43.81
CA ALA A 561 10.56 12.00 43.33
C ALA A 561 9.96 12.47 41.99
N ASN A 562 9.69 13.77 41.87
CA ASN A 562 9.34 14.37 40.58
C ASN A 562 10.60 14.45 39.71
N LYS A 563 10.52 13.86 38.51
CA LYS A 563 11.52 13.95 37.46
C LYS A 563 10.91 14.73 36.30
N ALA A 564 11.42 15.95 36.10
CA ALA A 564 10.96 16.83 35.03
C ALA A 564 11.39 16.30 33.66
N GLU A 565 10.53 16.48 32.64
CA GLU A 565 10.84 16.15 31.24
C GLU A 565 11.34 14.70 31.06
N THR A 566 10.84 13.77 31.88
CA THR A 566 11.09 12.34 31.68
C THR A 566 10.35 11.87 30.42
N GLY A 567 9.13 12.37 30.23
CA GLY A 567 8.29 12.07 29.09
C GLY A 567 7.48 10.78 29.22
N ASN A 568 6.38 10.70 28.48
CA ASN A 568 5.55 9.50 28.41
C ASN A 568 4.95 9.30 27.01
N VAL A 569 4.26 8.17 26.82
CA VAL A 569 3.42 7.89 25.65
C VAL A 569 2.08 7.32 26.09
N LEU A 570 0.98 7.96 25.71
CA LEU A 570 -0.37 7.44 25.92
C LEU A 570 -0.89 6.77 24.65
N THR A 571 -1.62 5.65 24.78
CA THR A 571 -2.24 4.98 23.62
C THR A 571 -3.76 4.95 23.69
N PHE A 572 -4.40 5.03 22.53
CA PHE A 572 -5.85 5.10 22.37
C PHE A 572 -6.30 4.15 21.26
N ARG A 573 -7.32 3.33 21.53
CA ARG A 573 -8.03 2.58 20.48
C ARG A 573 -9.08 3.49 19.88
N ILE A 574 -9.09 3.59 18.55
CA ILE A 574 -10.09 4.32 17.77
C ILE A 574 -10.95 3.30 17.03
N THR A 575 -12.22 3.24 17.39
CA THR A 575 -13.18 2.29 16.80
C THR A 575 -13.62 2.73 15.39
N ALA A 576 -14.15 1.81 14.60
CA ALA A 576 -14.67 2.10 13.25
C ALA A 576 -15.82 3.13 13.25
N ALA A 577 -16.49 3.31 14.39
CA ALA A 577 -17.54 4.31 14.59
C ALA A 577 -16.99 5.69 14.99
N GLY A 578 -15.67 5.84 15.15
CA GLY A 578 -15.02 7.09 15.53
C GLY A 578 -15.04 7.42 17.01
N ALA A 579 -15.34 6.45 17.89
CA ALA A 579 -15.18 6.60 19.34
C ALA A 579 -13.80 6.11 19.80
N TYR A 580 -13.26 6.70 20.88
CA TYR A 580 -11.97 6.31 21.45
C TYR A 580 -12.06 5.71 22.85
N THR A 581 -11.00 5.00 23.25
CA THR A 581 -10.75 4.58 24.63
C THR A 581 -9.25 4.57 24.88
N GLN A 582 -8.79 5.20 25.96
CA GLN A 582 -7.39 5.10 26.36
C GLN A 582 -7.05 3.66 26.79
N MET A 583 -5.86 3.21 26.44
CA MET A 583 -5.37 1.86 26.68
C MET A 583 -4.25 1.82 27.73
N ASN A 584 -3.08 2.36 27.40
CA ASN A 584 -1.87 2.26 28.22
C ASN A 584 -1.18 3.63 28.36
N ASN A 585 -0.32 3.73 29.37
CA ASN A 585 0.70 4.77 29.53
C ASN A 585 2.07 4.09 29.56
N TYR A 586 2.99 4.52 28.71
CA TYR A 586 4.35 3.99 28.60
C TYR A 586 5.36 5.07 29.01
N TYR A 587 6.37 4.67 29.76
CA TYR A 587 7.52 5.49 30.17
C TYR A 587 8.68 4.54 30.52
N SER A 588 9.91 5.03 30.56
CA SER A 588 11.09 4.23 30.95
C SER A 588 10.92 3.64 32.35
N GLY A 589 11.37 2.42 32.57
CA GLY A 589 11.11 1.69 33.82
C GLY A 589 11.83 2.24 35.06
N THR A 590 11.76 1.41 36.10
CA THR A 590 12.51 1.56 37.35
C THR A 590 13.22 0.26 37.69
N ASN A 591 14.13 0.28 38.66
CA ASN A 591 14.78 -0.94 39.15
C ASN A 591 13.80 -1.94 39.83
N GLU A 592 12.52 -1.60 39.96
CA GLU A 592 11.50 -2.38 40.67
C GLU A 592 10.38 -2.92 39.77
N ASP A 593 10.35 -2.54 38.49
CA ASP A 593 9.35 -3.01 37.51
C ASP A 593 9.98 -3.85 36.39
N ASP A 594 9.12 -4.34 35.49
CA ASP A 594 9.49 -5.17 34.35
C ASP A 594 9.69 -4.36 33.06
N VAL A 595 9.66 -3.03 33.14
CA VAL A 595 9.92 -2.14 32.00
C VAL A 595 11.41 -1.83 31.97
N SER A 596 12.02 -1.94 30.78
CA SER A 596 13.46 -1.66 30.63
C SER A 596 13.79 -0.16 30.71
N GLY A 597 15.07 0.16 30.94
CA GLY A 597 15.54 1.54 31.08
C GLY A 597 15.29 2.14 32.47
N ALA A 598 15.97 3.25 32.79
CA ALA A 598 15.73 3.99 34.02
C ALA A 598 15.16 5.36 33.65
N SER A 599 13.99 5.71 34.18
CA SER A 599 13.47 7.08 34.05
C SER A 599 14.45 8.08 34.69
N GLU A 600 14.95 9.05 33.94
CA GLU A 600 15.76 10.18 34.39
C GLU A 600 15.11 11.51 33.96
N ALA A 601 15.61 12.62 34.50
CA ALA A 601 15.08 13.94 34.16
C ALA A 601 15.72 14.41 32.85
N GLY A 602 14.90 14.81 31.88
CA GLY A 602 15.35 15.25 30.56
C GLY A 602 15.58 14.12 29.55
N ASP A 603 15.07 12.91 29.79
CA ASP A 603 15.16 11.81 28.81
C ASP A 603 14.28 12.07 27.59
N HIS A 604 13.19 12.82 27.77
CA HIS A 604 12.21 13.13 26.73
C HIS A 604 11.67 11.86 26.05
N PHE A 605 11.33 10.84 26.84
CA PHE A 605 10.70 9.62 26.35
C PHE A 605 9.43 9.96 25.55
N GLY A 606 9.29 9.40 24.36
CA GLY A 606 8.18 9.76 23.46
C GLY A 606 8.50 10.90 22.49
N SER A 607 9.77 11.32 22.38
CA SER A 607 10.19 12.36 21.42
C SER A 607 9.95 11.98 19.96
N THR A 608 10.04 10.69 19.62
CA THR A 608 9.68 10.17 18.30
C THR A 608 8.94 8.85 18.45
N LEU A 609 8.00 8.60 17.55
CA LEU A 609 7.14 7.42 17.58
C LEU A 609 7.02 6.79 16.19
N THR A 610 6.95 5.47 16.15
CA THR A 610 6.45 4.73 14.98
C THR A 610 5.73 3.47 15.46
N ALA A 611 4.67 3.08 14.75
CA ALA A 611 3.84 1.95 15.09
C ALA A 611 3.57 1.09 13.85
N VAL A 612 3.42 -0.21 14.04
CA VAL A 612 3.12 -1.14 12.94
C VAL A 612 2.24 -2.30 13.39
N ASN A 613 1.35 -2.72 12.50
CA ASN A 613 0.77 -4.04 12.52
C ASN A 613 1.50 -4.91 11.49
N THR A 614 2.32 -5.87 11.95
CA THR A 614 3.10 -6.74 11.05
C THR A 614 2.25 -7.74 10.27
N ALA A 615 0.97 -7.88 10.63
CA ALA A 615 0.02 -8.76 9.99
C ALA A 615 -1.36 -8.09 9.84
N PRO A 616 -1.48 -7.01 9.03
CA PRO A 616 -2.68 -6.17 8.98
C PRO A 616 -3.95 -6.91 8.50
N ARG A 617 -3.80 -8.06 7.85
CA ARG A 617 -4.91 -8.93 7.42
C ARG A 617 -5.26 -10.03 8.41
N ALA A 618 -4.45 -10.24 9.45
CA ALA A 618 -4.76 -11.14 10.56
C ALA A 618 -5.44 -10.36 11.70
N VAL A 619 -6.06 -11.09 12.62
CA VAL A 619 -6.52 -10.47 13.88
C VAL A 619 -5.28 -9.96 14.63
N SER A 620 -5.32 -8.71 15.08
CA SER A 620 -4.21 -8.07 15.76
C SER A 620 -3.95 -8.73 17.12
N THR A 621 -2.67 -8.92 17.46
CA THR A 621 -2.22 -9.57 18.70
C THR A 621 -1.04 -8.80 19.30
N THR A 622 -0.66 -9.13 20.54
CA THR A 622 0.54 -8.57 21.19
C THR A 622 1.83 -8.82 20.40
N ALA A 623 1.87 -9.88 19.58
CA ALA A 623 3.03 -10.17 18.73
C ALA A 623 3.07 -9.31 17.46
N THR A 624 1.90 -8.92 16.93
CA THR A 624 1.81 -8.23 15.64
C THR A 624 1.74 -6.72 15.76
N MET A 625 1.28 -6.19 16.90
CA MET A 625 1.14 -4.75 17.12
C MET A 625 2.34 -4.21 17.91
N LYS A 626 3.21 -3.45 17.25
CA LYS A 626 4.45 -2.92 17.84
C LYS A 626 4.47 -1.39 17.83
N LEU A 627 5.11 -0.82 18.84
CA LEU A 627 5.41 0.60 19.00
C LEU A 627 6.90 0.73 19.27
N ALA A 628 7.59 1.64 18.59
CA ALA A 628 8.94 2.03 18.94
C ALA A 628 8.92 3.48 19.38
N VAL A 629 9.60 3.74 20.50
CA VAL A 629 9.68 5.03 21.16
C VAL A 629 11.13 5.47 21.16
N GLY A 630 11.40 6.66 20.62
CA GLY A 630 12.72 7.27 20.66
C GLY A 630 12.93 8.08 21.93
N ILE A 631 14.13 7.96 22.48
CA ILE A 631 14.59 8.64 23.68
C ILE A 631 15.94 9.29 23.34
N PRO A 632 15.97 10.28 22.41
CA PRO A 632 17.22 10.78 21.84
C PRO A 632 18.12 11.51 22.85
N ASP A 633 17.57 11.97 23.97
CA ASP A 633 18.31 12.65 25.02
C ASP A 633 18.83 11.73 26.13
N GLU A 634 18.51 10.44 26.07
CA GLU A 634 19.00 9.41 27.01
C GLU A 634 20.53 9.45 27.17
N ALA A 635 20.97 9.44 28.43
CA ALA A 635 22.38 9.34 28.79
C ALA A 635 22.78 7.88 29.05
N LEU A 636 23.70 7.36 28.23
CA LEU A 636 24.21 5.99 28.39
C LEU A 636 25.55 6.01 29.11
N GLY A 637 25.52 5.67 30.40
CA GLY A 637 26.68 5.77 31.27
C GLY A 637 27.14 7.22 31.42
N SER A 638 28.29 7.58 30.82
CA SER A 638 28.79 8.96 30.82
C SER A 638 28.57 9.70 29.49
N ALA A 639 27.97 9.06 28.50
CA ALA A 639 27.71 9.64 27.19
C ALA A 639 26.34 10.33 27.22
N ALA A 640 26.35 11.65 27.45
CA ALA A 640 25.13 12.46 27.45
C ALA A 640 24.48 12.48 26.06
N SER A 641 23.14 12.37 25.99
CA SER A 641 22.37 12.35 24.75
C SER A 641 22.93 11.38 23.71
N ALA A 642 23.35 10.19 24.17
CA ALA A 642 23.71 9.11 23.27
C ALA A 642 22.47 8.57 22.54
N GLY A 643 21.33 8.58 23.25
CA GLY A 643 20.03 8.19 22.76
C GLY A 643 19.79 6.68 22.84
N ALA A 644 18.51 6.32 22.94
CA ALA A 644 18.04 4.94 22.96
C ALA A 644 16.68 4.80 22.23
N VAL A 645 16.29 3.55 22.00
CA VAL A 645 14.97 3.20 21.48
C VAL A 645 14.35 2.11 22.35
N HIS A 646 13.07 2.28 22.69
CA HIS A 646 12.31 1.29 23.43
C HIS A 646 11.16 0.77 22.57
N VAL A 647 11.17 -0.52 22.30
CA VAL A 647 10.12 -1.19 21.52
C VAL A 647 9.14 -1.88 22.46
N PHE A 648 7.85 -1.61 22.31
CA PHE A 648 6.76 -2.21 23.07
C PHE A 648 5.77 -2.95 22.17
N SER A 649 4.96 -3.80 22.79
CA SER A 649 3.66 -4.17 22.21
C SER A 649 2.63 -3.08 22.51
N LEU A 650 1.84 -2.71 21.49
CA LEU A 650 0.68 -1.81 21.65
C LEU A 650 -0.50 -2.47 22.37
N LEU A 651 -0.45 -3.79 22.55
CA LEU A 651 -1.47 -4.57 23.23
C LEU A 651 -0.89 -5.25 24.47
N GLY A 652 -1.71 -5.42 25.51
CA GLY A 652 -1.26 -5.98 26.79
C GLY A 652 -0.55 -4.93 27.65
N SER A 653 0.04 -5.39 28.76
CA SER A 653 0.74 -4.51 29.70
C SER A 653 2.14 -4.13 29.16
N PRO A 654 2.60 -2.89 29.40
CA PRO A 654 4.01 -2.52 29.26
C PRO A 654 4.94 -3.50 30.04
N GLY A 655 6.19 -3.66 29.61
CA GLY A 655 7.19 -4.55 30.24
C GLY A 655 7.10 -6.04 29.85
N ALA A 656 5.91 -6.55 29.53
CA ALA A 656 5.75 -7.98 29.25
C ALA A 656 6.37 -8.45 27.92
N ASN A 657 6.50 -7.56 26.93
CA ASN A 657 7.00 -7.86 25.58
C ASN A 657 7.80 -6.68 25.02
N ASP A 658 8.48 -5.94 25.89
CA ASP A 658 9.27 -4.79 25.48
C ASP A 658 10.73 -5.20 25.19
N LYS A 659 11.44 -4.31 24.51
CA LYS A 659 12.84 -4.49 24.17
C LYS A 659 13.54 -3.14 24.13
N TRP A 660 14.61 -3.02 24.92
CA TRP A 660 15.50 -1.87 24.90
C TRP A 660 16.55 -2.04 23.80
N ILE A 661 16.91 -0.95 23.14
CA ILE A 661 17.88 -0.93 22.04
C ILE A 661 18.78 0.30 22.20
N GLU A 662 20.07 0.06 22.34
CA GLU A 662 21.11 1.07 22.41
C GLU A 662 22.40 0.65 21.68
N SER A 663 23.36 1.57 21.57
CA SER A 663 24.64 1.26 20.93
C SER A 663 25.47 0.29 21.78
N GLY A 664 25.75 -0.90 21.26
CA GLY A 664 26.71 -1.84 21.85
C GLY A 664 26.14 -2.80 22.90
N ASP A 665 24.82 -2.83 23.10
CA ASP A 665 24.12 -3.76 23.99
C ASP A 665 24.02 -5.20 23.44
N GLY A 666 24.22 -5.37 22.13
CA GLY A 666 24.08 -6.64 21.42
C GLY A 666 22.71 -6.86 20.75
N ASP A 667 21.80 -5.88 20.82
CA ASP A 667 20.45 -5.92 20.25
C ASP A 667 20.31 -5.33 18.85
N GLY A 668 21.39 -4.73 18.34
CA GLY A 668 21.55 -4.56 16.90
C GLY A 668 22.39 -3.35 16.51
N ILE A 669 22.41 -2.30 17.32
CA ILE A 669 23.21 -1.10 17.03
C ILE A 669 24.66 -1.38 17.44
N PRO A 670 25.61 -1.39 16.50
CA PRO A 670 27.01 -1.67 16.81
C PRO A 670 27.72 -0.45 17.40
N GLY A 671 28.86 -0.69 18.05
CA GLY A 671 29.75 0.36 18.54
C GLY A 671 29.56 0.67 20.03
N THR A 672 30.15 1.76 20.48
CA THR A 672 30.04 2.23 21.87
C THR A 672 29.23 3.53 21.88
N PRO A 673 28.37 3.77 22.88
CA PRO A 673 27.63 5.02 22.98
C PRO A 673 28.57 6.22 23.01
N GLY A 674 28.26 7.23 22.20
CA GLY A 674 29.00 8.49 22.12
C GLY A 674 28.10 9.66 22.51
N ALA A 675 28.70 10.73 23.05
CA ALA A 675 27.96 11.91 23.44
C ALA A 675 27.32 12.59 22.22
N ASN A 676 26.08 13.08 22.39
CA ASN A 676 25.27 13.78 21.38
C ASN A 676 24.98 12.99 20.10
N GLN A 677 25.09 11.65 20.11
CA GLN A 677 24.74 10.84 18.93
C GLN A 677 23.23 10.83 18.65
N ARG A 678 22.41 10.96 19.71
CA ARG A 678 20.94 11.04 19.67
C ARG A 678 20.29 9.93 18.83
N LEU A 679 20.67 8.69 19.09
CA LEU A 679 20.00 7.52 18.54
C LEU A 679 18.49 7.59 18.83
N GLY A 680 17.65 7.26 17.84
CA GLY A 680 16.20 7.34 17.98
C GLY A 680 15.60 8.72 17.66
N SER A 681 16.41 9.66 17.16
CA SER A 681 15.91 10.96 16.64
C SER A 681 15.02 10.81 15.40
N SER A 682 15.04 9.67 14.73
CA SER A 682 14.08 9.31 13.69
C SER A 682 13.82 7.81 13.74
N LEU A 683 12.55 7.45 13.57
CA LEU A 683 12.09 6.07 13.59
C LEU A 683 11.10 5.81 12.45
N HIS A 684 11.19 4.65 11.83
CA HIS A 684 10.20 4.20 10.85
C HIS A 684 10.09 2.68 10.87
N PHE A 685 8.89 2.16 11.14
CA PHE A 685 8.61 0.74 10.96
C PHE A 685 8.16 0.47 9.53
N THR A 686 8.68 -0.61 8.97
CA THR A 686 8.05 -1.32 7.86
C THR A 686 7.51 -2.66 8.35
N GLY A 687 6.98 -3.49 7.44
CA GLY A 687 6.58 -4.85 7.80
C GLY A 687 7.74 -5.78 8.15
N THR A 688 8.98 -5.39 7.83
CA THR A 688 10.18 -6.24 7.86
C THR A 688 11.29 -5.68 8.76
N HIS A 689 11.33 -4.36 8.97
CA HIS A 689 12.38 -3.69 9.73
C HIS A 689 11.86 -2.55 10.61
N LEU A 690 12.64 -2.21 11.63
CA LEU A 690 12.67 -0.90 12.25
C LEU A 690 13.88 -0.13 11.74
N TYR A 691 13.66 1.02 11.12
CA TYR A 691 14.70 1.97 10.77
C TYR A 691 14.92 2.94 11.93
N VAL A 692 16.17 3.09 12.37
CA VAL A 692 16.57 3.92 13.51
C VAL A 692 17.65 4.90 13.10
N GLY A 693 17.34 6.19 13.15
CA GLY A 693 18.26 7.29 12.84
C GLY A 693 19.19 7.64 14.01
N MET A 694 20.45 7.91 13.68
CA MET A 694 21.45 8.50 14.56
C MET A 694 22.09 9.69 13.81
N PRO A 695 21.38 10.82 13.66
CA PRO A 695 21.81 11.89 12.74
C PRO A 695 23.14 12.54 13.11
N TYR A 696 23.57 12.48 14.36
CA TYR A 696 24.80 13.12 14.84
C TYR A 696 25.91 12.12 15.17
N GLY A 697 25.77 10.87 14.72
CA GLY A 697 26.71 9.79 15.01
C GLY A 697 26.55 8.56 14.10
N PRO A 698 27.38 7.52 14.25
CA PRO A 698 28.59 7.50 15.04
C PRO A 698 29.73 8.28 14.38
N THR A 699 29.58 8.70 13.12
CA THR A 699 30.43 9.68 12.46
C THR A 699 29.78 11.06 12.48
N SER A 700 30.58 12.09 12.18
CA SER A 700 30.12 13.49 12.10
C SER A 700 29.07 13.76 11.01
N THR A 701 28.76 12.76 10.18
CA THR A 701 27.81 12.84 9.07
C THR A 701 26.47 12.18 9.39
N GLY A 702 26.37 11.41 10.48
CA GLY A 702 25.18 10.62 10.81
C GLY A 702 25.14 9.20 10.22
N ALA A 703 24.16 8.41 10.67
CA ALA A 703 23.88 7.05 10.20
C ALA A 703 22.38 6.68 10.36
N LEU A 704 21.98 5.64 9.63
CA LEU A 704 20.68 4.98 9.75
C LEU A 704 20.88 3.47 9.88
N TYR A 705 20.17 2.82 10.79
CA TYR A 705 20.23 1.38 11.01
C TYR A 705 18.89 0.72 10.68
N ALA A 706 18.89 -0.31 9.84
CA ALA A 706 17.71 -1.14 9.58
C ALA A 706 17.81 -2.44 10.37
N LEU A 707 17.01 -2.52 11.44
CA LEU A 707 16.94 -3.65 12.35
C LEU A 707 15.85 -4.61 11.88
N PRO A 708 16.16 -5.86 11.55
CA PRO A 708 15.14 -6.85 11.22
C PRO A 708 14.14 -7.04 12.36
N MET A 709 12.91 -7.48 12.06
CA MET A 709 11.88 -7.67 13.10
C MET A 709 12.32 -8.55 14.28
N SER A 710 13.25 -9.50 14.05
CA SER A 710 13.83 -10.34 15.11
C SER A 710 14.62 -9.55 16.15
N ASN A 711 15.27 -8.46 15.73
CA ASN A 711 16.08 -7.63 16.61
C ASN A 711 15.23 -6.72 17.49
N VAL A 712 13.95 -6.54 17.17
CA VAL A 712 13.00 -5.70 17.90
C VAL A 712 11.89 -6.52 18.57
N THR A 713 12.06 -7.85 18.64
CA THR A 713 11.10 -8.76 19.26
C THR A 713 11.78 -9.51 20.39
N LEU A 714 11.24 -9.37 21.60
CA LEU A 714 11.77 -10.03 22.79
C LEU A 714 11.81 -11.55 22.61
N GLY A 715 12.95 -12.17 22.95
CA GLY A 715 13.15 -13.62 22.89
C GLY A 715 13.48 -14.18 21.50
N GLU A 716 13.46 -13.36 20.44
CA GLU A 716 13.95 -13.76 19.13
C GLU A 716 15.47 -13.58 19.02
N THR A 717 16.10 -14.39 18.17
CA THR A 717 17.55 -14.32 17.94
C THR A 717 17.86 -13.12 17.06
N ASN A 718 18.70 -12.21 17.56
CA ASN A 718 19.19 -11.08 16.77
C ASN A 718 19.93 -11.56 15.52
N THR A 719 19.68 -10.87 14.41
CA THR A 719 20.33 -11.08 13.12
C THR A 719 21.12 -9.84 12.72
N ALA A 720 21.86 -9.92 11.61
CA ALA A 720 22.71 -8.84 11.14
C ALA A 720 21.88 -7.60 10.78
N VAL A 721 22.28 -6.45 11.32
CA VAL A 721 21.70 -5.14 11.03
C VAL A 721 22.37 -4.55 9.80
N THR A 722 21.58 -3.89 8.94
CA THR A 722 22.11 -3.10 7.83
C THR A 722 22.37 -1.68 8.33
N ALA A 723 23.60 -1.19 8.18
CA ALA A 723 23.97 0.19 8.50
C ALA A 723 24.15 0.99 7.21
N TYR A 724 23.37 2.06 7.06
CA TYR A 724 23.54 3.06 6.01
C TYR A 724 24.32 4.23 6.57
N GLN A 725 25.47 4.53 5.96
CA GLN A 725 26.37 5.56 6.43
C GLN A 725 27.05 6.24 5.24
N PRO A 726 27.13 7.59 5.21
CA PRO A 726 27.89 8.32 4.21
C PRO A 726 29.33 7.78 4.07
N GLY A 727 29.76 7.54 2.83
CA GLY A 727 31.06 6.96 2.49
C GLY A 727 31.10 5.43 2.47
N GLN A 728 29.98 4.74 2.73
CA GLN A 728 29.85 3.28 2.67
C GLN A 728 28.76 2.86 1.67
N GLY A 729 28.86 1.64 1.12
CA GLY A 729 27.77 1.05 0.31
C GLY A 729 27.39 1.83 -0.96
N GLY A 730 28.27 2.70 -1.46
CA GLY A 730 27.99 3.58 -2.60
C GLY A 730 27.38 4.93 -2.22
N LEU A 731 27.14 5.20 -0.94
CA LEU A 731 26.73 6.52 -0.45
C LEU A 731 27.92 7.50 -0.50
N PRO A 732 27.73 8.73 -1.01
CA PRO A 732 28.76 9.77 -0.95
C PRO A 732 29.26 10.02 0.47
N ALA A 733 30.55 10.35 0.61
CA ALA A 733 31.20 10.62 1.90
C ALA A 733 31.01 12.07 2.36
N SER A 734 29.78 12.58 2.28
CA SER A 734 29.39 13.94 2.66
C SER A 734 28.05 13.92 3.39
N GLY A 735 27.81 14.94 4.20
CA GLY A 735 26.58 15.09 4.98
C GLY A 735 26.83 15.72 6.34
N THR A 736 25.74 16.06 7.01
CA THR A 736 25.75 16.75 8.31
C THR A 736 24.87 16.04 9.33
N THR A 737 23.72 15.52 8.89
CA THR A 737 22.64 14.94 9.70
C THR A 737 21.99 13.72 9.03
N PHE A 738 22.76 12.90 8.31
CA PHE A 738 22.23 11.73 7.61
C PHE A 738 21.49 10.79 8.58
N GLY A 739 20.26 10.41 8.23
CA GLY A 739 19.39 9.61 9.10
C GLY A 739 18.37 10.45 9.90
N PHE A 740 18.29 11.76 9.64
CA PHE A 740 17.31 12.67 10.24
C PHE A 740 15.86 12.24 9.99
N ALA A 741 15.57 11.68 8.81
CA ALA A 741 14.32 11.01 8.48
C ALA A 741 14.58 9.85 7.52
N ALA A 742 13.76 8.80 7.56
CA ALA A 742 13.83 7.68 6.64
C ALA A 742 12.46 7.08 6.32
N ARG A 743 12.29 6.53 5.11
CA ARG A 743 11.07 5.88 4.60
C ARG A 743 11.39 4.73 3.65
#